data_AF-A0A945GB61-F1
#
_entry.id   AF-A0A945GB61-F1
#
_cell.length_a   1.000
_cell.length_b   1.000
_cell.length_c   1.000
_cell.angle_alpha   90.00
_cell.angle_beta   90.00
_cell.angle_gamma   90.00
#
_symmetry.space_group_name_H-M   'P 1'
#
loop_
_entity.id
_entity.type
_entity.pdbx_description
1 polymer ?
#
loop_
_entity_poly.entity_id
_entity_poly.type
_entity_poly.pdbx_seq_one_letter_code
_entity_poly.pdbx_strand_id
1 'polypeptide(L)'
;TETAQGLIATRFDEVYTEGSVYEGCDPIGTEGAILATDPVDLVRFYDRWYRPDLMAVIAVGDLPVDRMEREITDRFSDNVARSDSPEPRARQAGLITGVVAEVVVHPDAPSPFVSIDYSLPNREAGTPGGERSSLLDSLVSTLVQSHLDEQIAAGTLPVVRPFAVNFTYTDELRFMGFNYAAEDEAASVTAMLVELRGLAGRGFAPEAVERNKAAFANALDQALAMEATRQDHTFAAAYVEHFLFGADIGEATARHDRQIGVLMSITADELSSYFATTFEQAAPLVLVVGHDPADLPSPAELEAAVDNGLTGTTSTETAAPTGTVEFLMESPAAVDPVAVNRIPAHGAVEYVYGNGAKVIFIRSDISEGQVDLWAESQGGWTLLTPGSSALVDKATGAVDRSGVADLSALEVEAFQQSEGVWLASMIDETTEGFMGSARSTDLEDLFALLHLRITAPRVDKPAFGEALEAIASEQRSAEADPYAASSVQLADARYGGDAYFRPYPDDAQTREFWPGGALALFESRLGEVDDLVIAVVGDTDENTVGSLADRYVGTLPAGPSDTWAALAPEPPAGVVTRTVSAGANEASAGFELLVVTELQPTEEMLAASRVLERILQSRLFTTLREEMGLSYGGGQVFIDLAEHPLPLAEVFVSVDGNPEGIGELHARTLAEMADLAVSGPDPDEFERARATVLTDLDFVTNGDLLERLVAWGRSGGEDSATLTDRYEEVYQITVQTVTEAAVLLLPEDHRIEVFRMPGGRMP
;
A
#
# COMPACT_ATOMS: atom_id res chain seq x y z
N THR A 1 -9.70 17.47 -20.59
CA THR A 1 -9.18 16.24 -21.25
C THR A 1 -9.24 15.13 -20.22
N GLU A 2 -9.65 13.93 -20.62
CA GLU A 2 -9.69 12.78 -19.70
C GLU A 2 -8.26 12.34 -19.34
N THR A 3 -8.05 11.93 -18.09
CA THR A 3 -6.75 11.42 -17.63
C THR A 3 -6.52 10.01 -18.21
N ALA A 4 -5.27 9.51 -18.26
CA ALA A 4 -5.03 8.11 -18.67
C ALA A 4 -5.84 7.13 -17.81
N GLN A 5 -5.79 7.32 -16.48
CA GLN A 5 -6.56 6.52 -15.53
C GLN A 5 -8.06 6.64 -15.78
N GLY A 6 -8.57 7.83 -16.10
CA GLY A 6 -9.97 8.06 -16.43
C GLY A 6 -10.39 7.33 -17.70
N LEU A 7 -9.60 7.42 -18.77
CA LEU A 7 -9.89 6.71 -20.02
C LEU A 7 -9.81 5.20 -19.85
N ILE A 8 -8.80 4.70 -19.14
CA ILE A 8 -8.68 3.27 -18.79
C ILE A 8 -9.90 2.84 -17.98
N ALA A 9 -10.25 3.57 -16.92
CA ALA A 9 -11.41 3.27 -16.08
C ALA A 9 -12.72 3.29 -16.87
N THR A 10 -12.91 4.26 -17.77
CA THR A 10 -14.09 4.32 -18.67
C THR A 10 -14.16 3.09 -19.58
N ARG A 11 -13.03 2.64 -20.13
CA ARG A 11 -13.01 1.42 -20.97
C ARG A 11 -13.35 0.18 -20.17
N PHE A 12 -12.79 0.04 -18.97
CA PHE A 12 -13.17 -1.04 -18.07
C PHE A 12 -14.66 -0.97 -17.67
N ASP A 13 -15.20 0.23 -17.37
CA ASP A 13 -16.62 0.42 -17.07
C ASP A 13 -17.51 0.00 -18.23
N GLU A 14 -17.19 0.44 -19.45
CA GLU A 14 -17.92 0.08 -20.66
C GLU A 14 -17.95 -1.45 -20.83
N VAL A 15 -16.79 -2.11 -20.71
CA VAL A 15 -16.66 -3.57 -20.86
C VAL A 15 -17.41 -4.32 -19.75
N TYR A 16 -17.35 -3.86 -18.50
CA TYR A 16 -18.01 -4.53 -17.37
C TYR A 16 -19.51 -4.32 -17.33
N THR A 17 -20.00 -3.18 -17.83
CA THR A 17 -21.42 -2.82 -17.70
C THR A 17 -22.23 -3.05 -18.97
N GLU A 18 -21.59 -3.35 -20.12
CA GLU A 18 -22.26 -3.55 -21.41
C GLU A 18 -23.43 -4.55 -21.30
N GLY A 19 -24.61 -4.14 -21.77
CA GLY A 19 -25.82 -4.96 -21.78
C GLY A 19 -26.47 -5.18 -20.40
N SER A 20 -25.92 -4.59 -19.33
CA SER A 20 -26.45 -4.68 -17.98
C SER A 20 -27.35 -3.48 -17.62
N VAL A 21 -27.94 -3.50 -16.43
CA VAL A 21 -28.67 -2.35 -15.87
C VAL A 21 -27.78 -1.17 -15.48
N TYR A 22 -26.46 -1.36 -15.52
CA TYR A 22 -25.44 -0.39 -15.18
C TYR A 22 -24.89 0.36 -16.39
N GLU A 23 -25.18 -0.13 -17.61
CA GLU A 23 -24.70 0.50 -18.84
C GLU A 23 -25.12 1.98 -18.90
N GLY A 24 -24.14 2.88 -19.03
CA GLY A 24 -24.36 4.32 -19.09
C GLY A 24 -24.89 4.96 -17.79
N CYS A 25 -24.74 4.28 -16.65
CA CYS A 25 -25.18 4.74 -15.32
C CYS A 25 -24.01 5.19 -14.45
N ASP A 26 -23.03 5.90 -15.03
CA ASP A 26 -21.91 6.49 -14.30
C ASP A 26 -22.40 7.37 -13.14
N PRO A 27 -21.99 7.10 -11.88
CA PRO A 27 -22.32 7.92 -10.73
C PRO A 27 -22.01 9.42 -10.88
N ILE A 28 -20.94 9.80 -11.60
CA ILE A 28 -20.62 11.21 -11.85
C ILE A 28 -21.59 11.85 -12.85
N GLY A 29 -22.20 11.02 -13.71
CA GLY A 29 -23.03 11.45 -14.83
C GLY A 29 -22.20 12.05 -15.98
N THR A 30 -22.88 12.69 -16.92
CA THR A 30 -22.21 13.37 -18.04
C THR A 30 -22.14 14.87 -17.80
N GLU A 31 -21.10 15.54 -18.33
CA GLU A 31 -21.00 17.01 -18.29
C GLU A 31 -22.30 17.68 -18.79
N GLY A 32 -22.84 17.17 -19.89
CA GLY A 32 -24.11 17.68 -20.46
C GLY A 32 -25.29 17.52 -19.50
N ALA A 33 -25.38 16.41 -18.77
CA ALA A 33 -26.43 16.21 -17.76
C ALA A 33 -26.23 17.13 -16.55
N ILE A 34 -25.00 17.30 -16.07
CA ILE A 34 -24.67 18.18 -14.95
C ILE A 34 -25.06 19.62 -15.29
N LEU A 35 -24.63 20.12 -16.45
CA LEU A 35 -24.91 21.50 -16.90
C LEU A 35 -26.40 21.75 -17.21
N ALA A 36 -27.16 20.71 -17.54
CA ALA A 36 -28.59 20.80 -17.85
C ALA A 36 -29.50 20.57 -16.64
N THR A 37 -28.97 20.13 -15.49
CA THR A 37 -29.77 19.80 -14.29
C THR A 37 -30.35 21.07 -13.66
N ASP A 38 -31.67 21.12 -13.51
CA ASP A 38 -32.36 22.22 -12.80
C ASP A 38 -32.47 21.90 -11.30
N PRO A 39 -32.42 22.90 -10.39
CA PRO A 39 -32.66 22.68 -8.96
C PRO A 39 -33.93 21.87 -8.64
N VAL A 40 -34.98 21.96 -9.46
CA VAL A 40 -36.20 21.16 -9.29
C VAL A 40 -35.96 19.65 -9.46
N ASP A 41 -35.02 19.26 -10.32
CA ASP A 41 -34.66 17.86 -10.55
C ASP A 41 -33.93 17.29 -9.32
N LEU A 42 -33.04 18.07 -8.72
CA LEU A 42 -32.34 17.72 -7.47
C LEU A 42 -33.32 17.58 -6.30
N VAL A 43 -34.25 18.54 -6.14
CA VAL A 43 -35.29 18.46 -5.09
C VAL A 43 -36.17 17.24 -5.32
N ARG A 44 -36.55 16.94 -6.56
CA ARG A 44 -37.34 15.75 -6.89
C ARG A 44 -36.59 14.45 -6.57
N PHE A 45 -35.28 14.40 -6.80
CA PHE A 45 -34.44 13.27 -6.41
C PHE A 45 -34.36 13.14 -4.88
N TYR A 46 -34.10 14.26 -4.18
CA TYR A 46 -34.04 14.32 -2.73
C TYR A 46 -35.35 13.84 -2.10
N ASP A 47 -36.50 14.42 -2.48
CA ASP A 47 -37.81 14.05 -1.92
C ASP A 47 -38.19 12.59 -2.21
N ARG A 48 -37.62 12.00 -3.27
CA ARG A 48 -37.82 10.60 -3.66
C ARG A 48 -36.99 9.62 -2.83
N TRP A 49 -35.71 9.90 -2.62
CA TRP A 49 -34.75 8.93 -2.08
C TRP A 49 -34.27 9.23 -0.66
N TYR A 50 -34.27 10.49 -0.22
CA TYR A 50 -33.83 10.87 1.12
C TYR A 50 -34.93 10.62 2.16
N ARG A 51 -35.18 9.34 2.44
CA ARG A 51 -36.28 8.86 3.28
C ARG A 51 -35.76 8.10 4.50
N PRO A 52 -36.38 8.25 5.68
CA PRO A 52 -35.97 7.53 6.89
C PRO A 52 -35.92 6.01 6.75
N ASP A 53 -36.80 5.41 5.92
CA ASP A 53 -36.84 3.97 5.70
C ASP A 53 -35.75 3.43 4.74
N LEU A 54 -34.96 4.32 4.13
CA LEU A 54 -33.81 4.02 3.27
C LEU A 54 -32.48 4.53 3.87
N MET A 55 -32.48 4.90 5.16
CA MET A 55 -31.35 5.52 5.84
C MET A 55 -31.00 4.78 7.13
N ALA A 56 -29.71 4.74 7.45
CA ALA A 56 -29.21 4.33 8.74
C ALA A 56 -28.27 5.41 9.31
N VAL A 57 -28.25 5.53 10.63
CA VAL A 57 -27.25 6.31 11.37
C VAL A 57 -26.47 5.30 12.21
N ILE A 58 -25.15 5.24 12.01
CA ILE A 58 -24.26 4.31 12.70
C ILE A 58 -23.38 5.13 13.64
N ALA A 59 -23.34 4.71 14.91
CA ALA A 59 -22.49 5.31 15.94
C ALA A 59 -21.76 4.18 16.68
N VAL A 60 -20.44 4.28 16.75
CA VAL A 60 -19.54 3.26 17.31
C VAL A 60 -18.55 3.93 18.26
N GLY A 61 -18.22 3.23 19.35
CA GLY A 61 -17.26 3.64 20.37
C GLY A 61 -17.79 3.37 21.77
N ASP A 62 -17.05 3.80 22.80
CA ASP A 62 -17.52 3.79 24.20
C ASP A 62 -18.55 4.90 24.44
N LEU A 63 -19.76 4.66 23.92
CA LEU A 63 -20.85 5.63 23.89
C LEU A 63 -22.00 5.19 24.79
N PRO A 64 -22.54 6.07 25.66
CA PRO A 64 -23.72 5.75 26.46
C PRO A 64 -24.96 5.61 25.57
N VAL A 65 -25.42 4.37 25.36
CA VAL A 65 -26.54 4.02 24.44
C VAL A 65 -27.79 4.87 24.68
N ASP A 66 -28.26 5.00 25.93
CA ASP A 66 -29.43 5.81 26.29
C ASP A 66 -29.28 7.30 25.93
N ARG A 67 -28.05 7.81 25.88
CA ARG A 67 -27.79 9.18 25.43
C ARG A 67 -27.82 9.24 23.90
N MET A 68 -27.17 8.31 23.21
CA MET A 68 -27.14 8.28 21.75
C MET A 68 -28.54 8.08 21.16
N GLU A 69 -29.36 7.19 21.71
CA GLU A 69 -30.75 7.01 21.28
C GLU A 69 -31.57 8.30 21.42
N ARG A 70 -31.42 9.01 22.55
CA ARG A 70 -32.09 10.30 22.76
C ARG A 70 -31.59 11.34 21.77
N GLU A 71 -30.28 11.46 21.59
CA GLU A 71 -29.68 12.42 20.67
C GLU A 71 -30.06 12.18 19.21
N ILE A 72 -30.19 10.90 18.80
CA ILE A 72 -30.67 10.51 17.47
C ILE A 72 -32.16 10.81 17.35
N THR A 73 -32.97 10.42 18.34
CA THR A 73 -34.43 10.68 18.34
C THR A 73 -34.72 12.18 18.29
N ASP A 74 -34.04 12.98 19.12
CA ASP A 74 -34.21 14.42 19.19
C ASP A 74 -33.84 15.12 17.86
N ARG A 75 -32.91 14.55 17.08
CA ARG A 75 -32.45 15.12 15.80
C ARG A 75 -33.19 14.62 14.56
N PHE A 76 -33.74 13.40 14.59
CA PHE A 76 -34.27 12.74 13.39
C PHE A 76 -35.74 12.32 13.48
N SER A 77 -36.40 12.44 14.64
CA SER A 77 -37.80 11.98 14.80
C SER A 77 -38.83 12.79 14.00
N ASP A 78 -38.49 14.01 13.57
CA ASP A 78 -39.32 14.84 12.68
C ASP A 78 -39.04 14.60 11.18
N ASN A 79 -38.08 13.73 10.85
CA ASN A 79 -37.80 13.33 9.48
C ASN A 79 -38.92 12.40 8.97
N VAL A 80 -39.73 12.90 8.04
CA VAL A 80 -40.84 12.16 7.43
C VAL A 80 -40.62 12.01 5.93
N ALA A 81 -41.02 10.86 5.36
CA ALA A 81 -40.94 10.63 3.93
C ALA A 81 -41.75 11.68 3.14
N ARG A 82 -41.13 12.26 2.11
CA ARG A 82 -41.69 13.38 1.33
C ARG A 82 -42.37 12.94 0.03
N SER A 83 -42.35 11.64 -0.28
CA SER A 83 -42.97 11.06 -1.47
C SER A 83 -43.60 9.68 -1.17
N ASP A 84 -44.55 9.29 -2.01
CA ASP A 84 -45.16 7.95 -1.99
C ASP A 84 -44.12 6.89 -2.43
N SER A 85 -43.95 5.85 -1.62
CA SER A 85 -42.85 4.88 -1.66
C SER A 85 -42.67 4.15 -3.00
N PRO A 86 -41.72 4.55 -3.87
CA PRO A 86 -41.26 3.68 -4.93
C PRO A 86 -40.32 2.65 -4.31
N GLU A 87 -40.57 1.36 -4.49
CA GLU A 87 -39.60 0.33 -4.12
C GLU A 87 -38.31 0.52 -4.94
N PRO A 88 -37.12 0.39 -4.31
CA PRO A 88 -35.88 0.25 -5.03
C PRO A 88 -36.05 -0.84 -6.10
N ARG A 89 -35.63 -0.55 -7.34
CA ARG A 89 -35.67 -1.57 -8.39
C ARG A 89 -34.68 -2.65 -8.00
N ALA A 90 -35.13 -3.90 -7.92
CA ALA A 90 -34.22 -5.04 -7.91
C ALA A 90 -33.35 -4.95 -9.17
N ARG A 91 -32.05 -4.79 -8.98
CA ARG A 91 -31.06 -4.81 -10.05
C ARG A 91 -30.55 -6.25 -10.13
N GLN A 92 -30.39 -6.73 -11.35
CA GLN A 92 -29.80 -8.02 -11.64
C GLN A 92 -28.99 -7.85 -12.91
N ALA A 93 -27.71 -8.21 -12.85
CA ALA A 93 -26.88 -8.39 -14.02
C ALA A 93 -26.67 -9.91 -14.22
N GLY A 94 -26.68 -10.33 -15.49
CA GLY A 94 -26.31 -11.69 -15.86
C GLY A 94 -24.79 -11.80 -16.03
N LEU A 95 -24.29 -13.03 -16.18
CA LEU A 95 -22.91 -13.27 -16.58
C LEU A 95 -22.65 -12.71 -17.98
N ILE A 96 -21.42 -12.25 -18.20
CA ILE A 96 -20.96 -11.80 -19.50
C ILE A 96 -20.47 -13.01 -20.28
N THR A 97 -21.18 -13.33 -21.37
CA THR A 97 -20.92 -14.52 -22.19
C THR A 97 -20.29 -14.20 -23.54
N GLY A 98 -20.09 -12.92 -23.85
CA GLY A 98 -19.42 -12.46 -25.06
C GLY A 98 -17.92 -12.28 -24.80
N VAL A 99 -17.09 -12.77 -25.71
CA VAL A 99 -15.64 -12.51 -25.67
C VAL A 99 -15.40 -11.05 -26.03
N VAL A 100 -14.57 -10.37 -25.23
CA VAL A 100 -14.10 -9.02 -25.49
C VAL A 100 -12.58 -9.03 -25.63
N ALA A 101 -12.07 -8.28 -26.60
CA ALA A 101 -10.65 -8.11 -26.85
C ALA A 101 -10.39 -6.65 -27.24
N GLU A 102 -9.88 -5.85 -26.31
CA GLU A 102 -9.63 -4.42 -26.53
C GLU A 102 -8.18 -4.04 -26.28
N VAL A 103 -7.67 -3.14 -27.14
CA VAL A 103 -6.37 -2.50 -26.97
C VAL A 103 -6.62 -1.04 -26.61
N VAL A 104 -6.24 -0.66 -25.40
CA VAL A 104 -6.40 0.68 -24.85
C VAL A 104 -5.05 1.40 -24.92
N VAL A 105 -5.00 2.46 -25.71
CA VAL A 105 -3.77 3.23 -25.93
C VAL A 105 -3.94 4.64 -25.41
N HIS A 106 -3.04 5.06 -24.51
CA HIS A 106 -2.98 6.44 -24.05
C HIS A 106 -1.52 6.86 -23.81
N PRO A 107 -1.05 8.03 -24.29
CA PRO A 107 0.35 8.45 -24.10
C PRO A 107 0.85 8.44 -22.66
N ASP A 108 -0.05 8.74 -21.70
CA ASP A 108 0.26 8.71 -20.26
C ASP A 108 -0.15 7.38 -19.58
N ALA A 109 -0.48 6.34 -20.34
CA ALA A 109 -0.75 5.03 -19.77
C ALA A 109 0.52 4.51 -19.06
N PRO A 110 0.37 3.75 -17.96
CA PRO A 110 1.50 3.14 -17.26
C PRO A 110 2.15 2.04 -18.13
N SER A 111 3.02 1.25 -17.51
CA SER A 111 3.57 0.02 -18.10
C SER A 111 2.54 -0.78 -18.87
N PRO A 112 2.88 -1.29 -20.07
CA PRO A 112 2.04 -2.23 -20.76
C PRO A 112 1.63 -3.37 -19.82
N PHE A 113 0.33 -3.61 -19.72
CA PHE A 113 -0.20 -4.70 -18.94
C PHE A 113 -1.41 -5.31 -19.63
N VAL A 114 -1.65 -6.57 -19.29
CA VAL A 114 -2.79 -7.34 -19.77
C VAL A 114 -3.71 -7.62 -18.59
N SER A 115 -5.00 -7.38 -18.77
CA SER A 115 -6.08 -7.85 -17.89
C SER A 115 -6.90 -8.90 -18.61
N ILE A 116 -7.15 -10.04 -17.94
CA ILE A 116 -8.11 -11.06 -18.39
C ILE A 116 -9.11 -11.25 -17.26
N ASP A 117 -10.36 -10.84 -17.48
CA ASP A 117 -11.40 -10.86 -16.46
C ASP A 117 -12.55 -11.78 -16.84
N TYR A 118 -13.07 -12.50 -15.85
CA TYR A 118 -14.26 -13.36 -15.99
C TYR A 118 -15.33 -12.91 -15.02
N SER A 119 -16.54 -12.64 -15.52
CA SER A 119 -17.68 -12.33 -14.66
C SER A 119 -18.02 -13.52 -13.76
N LEU A 120 -18.18 -13.27 -12.47
CA LEU A 120 -18.58 -14.26 -11.47
C LEU A 120 -20.09 -14.22 -11.22
N PRO A 121 -20.70 -15.36 -10.84
CA PRO A 121 -22.09 -15.37 -10.39
C PRO A 121 -22.31 -14.47 -9.17
N ASN A 122 -23.52 -13.91 -9.09
CA ASN A 122 -23.96 -13.19 -7.90
C ASN A 122 -24.11 -14.13 -6.69
N ARG A 123 -23.87 -13.58 -5.50
CA ARG A 123 -24.00 -14.27 -4.22
C ARG A 123 -25.07 -13.60 -3.36
N GLU A 124 -25.83 -14.40 -2.63
CA GLU A 124 -26.79 -13.90 -1.65
C GLU A 124 -26.04 -13.56 -0.35
N ALA A 125 -25.57 -12.31 -0.24
CA ALA A 125 -24.89 -11.84 0.97
C ALA A 125 -25.77 -12.02 2.23
N GLY A 126 -25.13 -12.29 3.36
CA GLY A 126 -25.83 -12.58 4.63
C GLY A 126 -26.48 -13.97 4.74
N THR A 127 -26.36 -14.83 3.72
CA THR A 127 -26.90 -16.20 3.75
C THR A 127 -25.79 -17.25 3.87
N PRO A 128 -26.08 -18.46 4.39
CA PRO A 128 -25.12 -19.57 4.39
C PRO A 128 -24.64 -19.95 2.98
N GLY A 129 -25.49 -19.76 1.95
CA GLY A 129 -25.12 -20.01 0.56
C GLY A 129 -24.11 -19.00 0.03
N GLY A 130 -24.35 -17.70 0.27
CA GLY A 130 -23.43 -16.64 -0.13
C GLY A 130 -22.11 -16.67 0.62
N GLU A 131 -22.11 -17.06 1.90
CA GLU A 131 -20.88 -17.30 2.67
C GLU A 131 -20.05 -18.44 2.06
N ARG A 132 -20.70 -19.55 1.70
CA ARG A 132 -20.01 -20.66 1.00
C ARG A 132 -19.43 -20.20 -0.34
N SER A 133 -20.20 -19.49 -1.16
CA SER A 133 -19.70 -18.96 -2.44
C SER A 133 -18.53 -18.01 -2.25
N SER A 134 -18.57 -17.14 -1.24
CA SER A 134 -17.45 -16.24 -0.92
C SER A 134 -16.18 -17.00 -0.58
N LEU A 135 -16.28 -18.08 0.22
CA LEU A 135 -15.14 -18.93 0.55
C LEU A 135 -14.61 -19.70 -0.67
N LEU A 136 -15.50 -20.20 -1.53
CA LEU A 136 -15.11 -20.86 -2.78
C LEU A 136 -14.36 -19.88 -3.70
N ASP A 137 -14.88 -18.66 -3.87
CA ASP A 137 -14.24 -17.60 -4.66
C ASP A 137 -12.83 -17.29 -4.13
N SER A 138 -12.69 -17.05 -2.81
CA SER A 138 -11.39 -16.78 -2.19
C SER A 138 -10.40 -17.93 -2.37
N LEU A 139 -10.80 -19.17 -2.08
CA LEU A 139 -9.93 -20.34 -2.23
C LEU A 139 -9.50 -20.56 -3.68
N VAL A 140 -10.42 -20.37 -4.65
CA VAL A 140 -10.10 -20.47 -6.07
C VAL A 140 -9.08 -19.41 -6.48
N SER A 141 -9.26 -18.14 -6.09
CA SER A 141 -8.32 -17.07 -6.43
C SER A 141 -6.91 -17.38 -5.92
N THR A 142 -6.78 -17.81 -4.65
CA THR A 142 -5.47 -18.17 -4.07
C THR A 142 -4.86 -19.39 -4.75
N LEU A 143 -5.66 -20.43 -5.04
CA LEU A 143 -5.16 -21.63 -5.73
C LEU A 143 -4.72 -21.33 -7.17
N VAL A 144 -5.43 -20.45 -7.87
CA VAL A 144 -5.04 -20.01 -9.21
C VAL A 144 -3.76 -19.18 -9.13
N GLN A 145 -3.64 -18.24 -8.19
CA GLN A 145 -2.40 -17.49 -7.96
C GLN A 145 -1.21 -18.44 -7.78
N SER A 146 -1.28 -19.36 -6.81
CA SER A 146 -0.21 -20.34 -6.56
C SER A 146 0.13 -21.18 -7.79
N HIS A 147 -0.87 -21.58 -8.57
CA HIS A 147 -0.65 -22.33 -9.81
C HIS A 147 0.09 -21.50 -10.87
N LEU A 148 -0.28 -20.22 -11.04
CA LEU A 148 0.41 -19.33 -11.98
C LEU A 148 1.87 -19.13 -11.57
N ASP A 149 2.14 -18.97 -10.27
CA ASP A 149 3.50 -18.81 -9.74
C ASP A 149 4.34 -20.08 -9.94
N GLU A 150 3.74 -21.27 -9.77
CA GLU A 150 4.37 -22.56 -10.06
C GLU A 150 4.73 -22.72 -11.56
N GLN A 151 3.85 -22.29 -12.46
CA GLN A 151 4.11 -22.32 -13.90
C GLN A 151 5.20 -21.32 -14.33
N ILE A 152 5.26 -20.15 -13.70
CA ILE A 152 6.34 -19.17 -13.94
C ILE A 152 7.66 -19.68 -13.41
N ALA A 153 7.69 -20.23 -12.19
CA ALA A 153 8.88 -20.83 -11.62
C ALA A 153 9.41 -22.01 -12.48
N ALA A 154 8.50 -22.79 -13.08
CA ALA A 154 8.83 -23.85 -14.04
C ALA A 154 9.27 -23.32 -15.43
N GLY A 155 9.07 -22.03 -15.70
CA GLY A 155 9.39 -21.40 -16.99
C GLY A 155 8.43 -21.79 -18.13
N THR A 156 7.20 -22.20 -17.79
CA THR A 156 6.18 -22.64 -18.77
C THR A 156 5.21 -21.52 -19.14
N LEU A 157 5.06 -20.49 -18.31
CA LEU A 157 4.20 -19.34 -18.56
C LEU A 157 5.05 -18.07 -18.79
N PRO A 158 4.97 -17.42 -19.97
CA PRO A 158 5.82 -16.28 -20.33
C PRO A 158 5.19 -14.94 -19.86
N VAL A 159 4.96 -14.80 -18.56
CA VAL A 159 4.40 -13.59 -17.95
C VAL A 159 5.23 -13.15 -16.74
N VAL A 160 5.06 -11.90 -16.34
CA VAL A 160 5.75 -11.29 -15.20
C VAL A 160 4.72 -10.66 -14.26
N ARG A 161 4.87 -10.89 -12.94
CA ARG A 161 3.97 -10.41 -11.89
C ARG A 161 2.49 -10.78 -12.14
N PRO A 162 2.13 -12.06 -12.25
CA PRO A 162 0.73 -12.43 -12.33
C PRO A 162 0.02 -12.05 -11.03
N PHE A 163 -1.18 -11.50 -11.16
CA PHE A 163 -2.03 -11.19 -10.03
C PHE A 163 -3.45 -11.68 -10.31
N ALA A 164 -3.88 -12.68 -9.55
CA ALA A 164 -5.24 -13.21 -9.56
C ALA A 164 -6.05 -12.59 -8.42
N VAL A 165 -7.16 -11.93 -8.75
CA VAL A 165 -7.98 -11.21 -7.76
C VAL A 165 -9.46 -11.33 -8.05
N ASN A 166 -10.26 -11.51 -7.00
CA ASN A 166 -11.69 -11.31 -7.08
C ASN A 166 -12.04 -9.89 -6.69
N PHE A 167 -12.86 -9.21 -7.49
CA PHE A 167 -13.35 -7.87 -7.16
C PHE A 167 -14.83 -7.72 -7.47
N THR A 168 -15.46 -6.77 -6.78
CA THR A 168 -16.87 -6.41 -6.95
C THR A 168 -16.89 -5.03 -7.60
N TYR A 169 -17.36 -4.96 -8.85
CA TYR A 169 -17.49 -3.70 -9.59
C TYR A 169 -18.76 -2.96 -9.17
N THR A 170 -19.87 -3.70 -9.08
CA THR A 170 -21.12 -3.29 -8.44
C THR A 170 -21.69 -4.47 -7.66
N ASP A 171 -22.74 -4.27 -6.85
CA ASP A 171 -23.36 -5.34 -6.06
C ASP A 171 -23.74 -6.59 -6.87
N GLU A 172 -24.04 -6.42 -8.16
CA GLU A 172 -24.45 -7.48 -9.09
C GLU A 172 -23.44 -7.80 -10.19
N LEU A 173 -22.32 -7.07 -10.26
CA LEU A 173 -21.24 -7.31 -11.22
C LEU A 173 -19.95 -7.61 -10.45
N ARG A 174 -19.59 -8.88 -10.44
CA ARG A 174 -18.41 -9.42 -9.76
C ARG A 174 -17.51 -10.07 -10.78
N PHE A 175 -16.21 -10.06 -10.52
CA PHE A 175 -15.21 -10.55 -11.46
C PHE A 175 -14.09 -11.29 -10.75
N MET A 176 -13.48 -12.22 -11.47
CA MET A 176 -12.16 -12.75 -11.19
C MET A 176 -11.23 -12.29 -12.31
N GLY A 177 -10.21 -11.51 -11.95
CA GLY A 177 -9.29 -10.89 -12.86
C GLY A 177 -7.87 -11.43 -12.75
N PHE A 178 -7.18 -11.41 -13.88
CA PHE A 178 -5.79 -11.81 -14.02
C PHE A 178 -5.00 -10.68 -14.67
N ASN A 179 -4.17 -10.00 -13.88
CA ASN A 179 -3.34 -8.88 -14.35
C ASN A 179 -1.87 -9.29 -14.42
N TYR A 180 -1.17 -8.93 -15.48
CA TYR A 180 0.27 -9.23 -15.63
C TYR A 180 0.94 -8.32 -16.67
N ALA A 181 2.27 -8.27 -16.63
CA ALA A 181 3.10 -7.72 -17.70
C ALA A 181 3.66 -8.87 -18.57
N ALA A 182 3.98 -8.57 -19.83
CA ALA A 182 4.59 -9.52 -20.75
C ALA A 182 5.45 -8.80 -21.79
N GLU A 183 6.44 -9.50 -22.36
CA GLU A 183 7.23 -9.01 -23.50
C GLU A 183 6.44 -9.07 -24.83
N ASP A 184 5.51 -10.02 -24.93
CA ASP A 184 4.59 -10.19 -26.06
C ASP A 184 3.18 -10.42 -25.51
N GLU A 185 2.35 -9.37 -25.54
CA GLU A 185 1.00 -9.39 -24.97
C GLU A 185 0.08 -10.37 -25.70
N ALA A 186 0.20 -10.49 -27.03
CA ALA A 186 -0.63 -11.43 -27.79
C ALA A 186 -0.25 -12.90 -27.52
N ALA A 187 1.06 -13.20 -27.48
CA ALA A 187 1.53 -14.55 -27.15
C ALA A 187 1.20 -14.93 -25.71
N SER A 188 1.33 -13.98 -24.77
CA SER A 188 1.02 -14.21 -23.35
C SER A 188 -0.48 -14.38 -23.11
N VAL A 189 -1.36 -13.63 -23.77
CA VAL A 189 -2.83 -13.86 -23.75
C VAL A 189 -3.15 -15.29 -24.20
N THR A 190 -2.55 -15.73 -25.30
CA THR A 190 -2.73 -17.11 -25.78
C THR A 190 -2.29 -18.13 -24.72
N ALA A 191 -1.10 -17.93 -24.14
CA ALA A 191 -0.54 -18.83 -23.14
C ALA A 191 -1.36 -18.87 -21.84
N MET A 192 -1.78 -17.71 -21.33
CA MET A 192 -2.58 -17.58 -20.11
C MET A 192 -3.95 -18.24 -20.27
N LEU A 193 -4.65 -18.00 -21.39
CA LEU A 193 -5.95 -18.63 -21.66
C LEU A 193 -5.82 -20.15 -21.81
N VAL A 194 -4.75 -20.65 -22.45
CA VAL A 194 -4.46 -22.09 -22.53
C VAL A 194 -4.20 -22.67 -21.14
N GLU A 195 -3.45 -21.97 -20.30
CA GLU A 195 -3.14 -22.41 -18.94
C GLU A 195 -4.38 -22.46 -18.06
N LEU A 196 -5.18 -21.38 -18.02
CA LEU A 196 -6.43 -21.32 -17.26
C LEU A 196 -7.43 -22.40 -17.70
N ARG A 197 -7.60 -22.61 -19.01
CA ARG A 197 -8.44 -23.72 -19.54
C ARG A 197 -7.87 -25.09 -19.18
N GLY A 198 -6.55 -25.24 -19.22
CA GLY A 198 -5.86 -26.46 -18.82
C GLY A 198 -6.12 -26.79 -17.37
N LEU A 199 -5.95 -25.81 -16.48
CA LEU A 199 -6.24 -25.91 -15.06
C LEU A 199 -7.73 -26.24 -14.83
N ALA A 200 -8.65 -25.56 -15.51
CA ALA A 200 -10.08 -25.81 -15.39
C ALA A 200 -10.46 -27.26 -15.80
N GLY A 201 -9.78 -27.81 -16.80
CA GLY A 201 -10.00 -29.19 -17.24
C GLY A 201 -9.39 -30.26 -16.33
N ARG A 202 -8.31 -29.94 -15.60
CA ARG A 202 -7.59 -30.89 -14.73
C ARG A 202 -8.07 -30.83 -13.27
N GLY A 203 -8.48 -29.65 -12.81
CA GLY A 203 -8.75 -29.35 -11.41
C GLY A 203 -7.48 -29.05 -10.60
N PHE A 204 -7.69 -28.65 -9.35
CA PHE A 204 -6.62 -28.35 -8.40
C PHE A 204 -6.09 -29.64 -7.74
N ALA A 205 -4.81 -29.67 -7.42
CA ALA A 205 -4.21 -30.77 -6.65
C ALA A 205 -4.83 -30.83 -5.23
N PRO A 206 -5.27 -32.00 -4.75
CA PRO A 206 -5.87 -32.13 -3.41
C PRO A 206 -4.98 -31.63 -2.28
N GLU A 207 -3.67 -31.85 -2.38
CA GLU A 207 -2.69 -31.40 -1.39
C GLU A 207 -2.60 -29.86 -1.35
N ALA A 208 -2.65 -29.19 -2.51
CA ALA A 208 -2.66 -27.74 -2.59
C ALA A 208 -3.95 -27.15 -1.99
N VAL A 209 -5.10 -27.80 -2.22
CA VAL A 209 -6.39 -27.43 -1.63
C VAL A 209 -6.37 -27.52 -0.11
N GLU A 210 -5.90 -28.64 0.44
CA GLU A 210 -5.87 -28.82 1.90
C GLU A 210 -4.91 -27.85 2.58
N ARG A 211 -3.76 -27.55 1.97
CA ARG A 211 -2.84 -26.52 2.46
C ARG A 211 -3.49 -25.14 2.49
N ASN A 212 -4.16 -24.73 1.40
CA ASN A 212 -4.85 -23.44 1.32
C ASN A 212 -5.98 -23.33 2.35
N LYS A 213 -6.73 -24.41 2.56
CA LYS A 213 -7.75 -24.48 3.62
C LYS A 213 -7.14 -24.33 5.01
N ALA A 214 -5.98 -24.92 5.28
CA ALA A 214 -5.28 -24.76 6.55
C ALA A 214 -4.83 -23.30 6.77
N ALA A 215 -4.21 -22.68 5.76
CA ALA A 215 -3.82 -21.26 5.83
C ALA A 215 -5.03 -20.34 6.06
N PHE A 216 -6.16 -20.60 5.38
CA PHE A 216 -7.39 -19.85 5.59
C PHE A 216 -7.97 -20.05 6.99
N ALA A 217 -7.92 -21.27 7.53
CA ALA A 217 -8.35 -21.56 8.89
C ALA A 217 -7.50 -20.78 9.91
N ASN A 218 -6.17 -20.77 9.74
CA ASN A 218 -5.28 -20.00 10.61
C ASN A 218 -5.55 -18.49 10.54
N ALA A 219 -5.90 -17.96 9.35
CA ALA A 219 -6.32 -16.56 9.21
C ALA A 219 -7.64 -16.26 9.94
N LEU A 220 -8.58 -17.21 9.97
CA LEU A 220 -9.82 -17.08 10.75
C LEU A 220 -9.55 -17.14 12.26
N ASP A 221 -8.69 -18.05 12.70
CA ASP A 221 -8.25 -18.14 14.10
C ASP A 221 -7.57 -16.83 14.54
N GLN A 222 -6.70 -16.25 13.70
CA GLN A 222 -6.07 -14.96 13.94
C GLN A 222 -7.09 -13.82 14.03
N ALA A 223 -8.03 -13.76 13.09
CA ALA A 223 -9.09 -12.74 13.12
C ALA A 223 -9.96 -12.84 14.38
N LEU A 224 -10.17 -14.06 14.91
CA LEU A 224 -10.87 -14.26 16.18
C LEU A 224 -10.02 -13.81 17.38
N ALA A 225 -8.71 -14.10 17.37
CA ALA A 225 -7.79 -13.67 18.43
C ALA A 225 -7.71 -12.13 18.53
N MET A 226 -7.74 -11.44 17.40
CA MET A 226 -7.71 -9.97 17.32
C MET A 226 -9.06 -9.30 17.64
N GLU A 227 -10.14 -10.07 17.82
CA GLU A 227 -11.50 -9.50 17.92
C GLU A 227 -11.66 -8.57 19.14
N ALA A 228 -11.01 -8.90 20.26
CA ALA A 228 -11.12 -8.11 21.50
C ALA A 228 -10.53 -6.69 21.36
N THR A 229 -9.55 -6.52 20.47
CA THR A 229 -8.86 -5.25 20.19
C THR A 229 -9.23 -4.68 18.82
N ARG A 230 -10.36 -5.14 18.26
CA ARG A 230 -10.88 -4.65 16.98
C ARG A 230 -11.20 -3.15 17.09
N GLN A 231 -10.78 -2.39 16.08
CA GLN A 231 -10.89 -0.92 16.10
C GLN A 231 -12.31 -0.44 15.74
N ASP A 232 -12.72 0.70 16.31
CA ASP A 232 -14.07 1.27 16.14
C ASP A 232 -14.44 1.50 14.66
N HIS A 233 -13.51 1.95 13.83
CA HIS A 233 -13.76 2.15 12.40
C HIS A 233 -14.09 0.82 11.68
N THR A 234 -13.51 -0.30 12.13
CA THR A 234 -13.81 -1.65 11.60
C THR A 234 -15.23 -2.07 11.95
N PHE A 235 -15.71 -1.76 13.16
CA PHE A 235 -17.11 -1.96 13.54
C PHE A 235 -18.06 -1.08 12.72
N ALA A 236 -17.72 0.20 12.52
CA ALA A 236 -18.53 1.10 11.71
C ALA A 236 -18.68 0.59 10.27
N ALA A 237 -17.57 0.16 9.64
CA ALA A 237 -17.59 -0.46 8.32
C ALA A 237 -18.47 -1.72 8.29
N ALA A 238 -18.32 -2.63 9.27
CA ALA A 238 -19.14 -3.84 9.33
C ALA A 238 -20.65 -3.56 9.46
N TYR A 239 -21.04 -2.51 10.18
CA TYR A 239 -22.46 -2.10 10.29
C TYR A 239 -22.97 -1.43 9.01
N VAL A 240 -22.13 -0.69 8.29
CA VAL A 240 -22.46 -0.16 6.96
C VAL A 240 -22.72 -1.31 6.00
N GLU A 241 -21.80 -2.27 5.93
CA GLU A 241 -21.92 -3.49 5.11
C GLU A 241 -23.14 -4.32 5.48
N HIS A 242 -23.48 -4.42 6.77
CA HIS A 242 -24.70 -5.09 7.22
C HIS A 242 -25.96 -4.39 6.70
N PHE A 243 -26.01 -3.06 6.82
CA PHE A 243 -27.18 -2.31 6.38
C PHE A 243 -27.35 -2.34 4.85
N LEU A 244 -26.26 -2.21 4.10
CA LEU A 244 -26.29 -2.17 2.64
C LEU A 244 -26.46 -3.55 2.01
N PHE A 245 -25.75 -4.56 2.53
CA PHE A 245 -25.58 -5.85 1.87
C PHE A 245 -25.93 -7.06 2.76
N GLY A 246 -26.36 -6.84 4.01
CA GLY A 246 -26.72 -7.92 4.92
C GLY A 246 -25.52 -8.71 5.46
N ALA A 247 -24.31 -8.15 5.48
CA ALA A 247 -23.13 -8.78 6.07
C ALA A 247 -23.39 -9.28 7.51
N ASP A 248 -22.78 -10.40 7.91
CA ASP A 248 -22.97 -10.95 9.26
C ASP A 248 -22.26 -10.11 10.32
N ILE A 249 -23.03 -9.59 11.28
CA ILE A 249 -22.55 -8.83 12.46
C ILE A 249 -22.79 -9.59 13.76
N GLY A 250 -23.02 -10.91 13.66
CA GLY A 250 -23.16 -11.80 14.80
C GLY A 250 -21.89 -11.92 15.64
N GLU A 251 -21.99 -12.71 16.71
CA GLU A 251 -20.88 -12.98 17.61
C GLU A 251 -19.68 -13.58 16.85
N ALA A 252 -18.48 -13.04 17.11
CA ALA A 252 -17.27 -13.41 16.39
C ALA A 252 -16.95 -14.91 16.48
N THR A 253 -17.11 -15.53 17.65
CA THR A 253 -16.93 -16.98 17.82
C THR A 253 -17.94 -17.79 17.02
N ALA A 254 -19.21 -17.37 16.99
CA ALA A 254 -20.23 -18.06 16.21
C ALA A 254 -20.00 -17.92 14.70
N ARG A 255 -19.54 -16.75 14.25
CA ARG A 255 -19.11 -16.49 12.88
C ARG A 255 -17.91 -17.35 12.51
N HIS A 256 -16.88 -17.37 13.36
CA HIS A 256 -15.69 -18.20 13.22
C HIS A 256 -16.04 -19.69 13.06
N ASP A 257 -16.76 -20.27 14.03
CA ASP A 257 -17.12 -21.70 14.03
C ASP A 257 -17.90 -22.10 12.77
N ARG A 258 -18.79 -21.20 12.32
CA ARG A 258 -19.55 -21.40 11.09
C ARG A 258 -18.67 -21.34 9.85
N GLN A 259 -17.79 -20.35 9.74
CA GLN A 259 -16.84 -20.21 8.63
C GLN A 259 -15.90 -21.42 8.56
N ILE A 260 -15.34 -21.86 9.69
CA ILE A 260 -14.54 -23.08 9.79
C ILE A 260 -15.37 -24.31 9.38
N GLY A 261 -16.61 -24.43 9.86
CA GLY A 261 -17.49 -25.54 9.48
C GLY A 261 -17.76 -25.60 7.96
N VAL A 262 -17.97 -24.45 7.33
CA VAL A 262 -18.13 -24.36 5.87
C VAL A 262 -16.82 -24.70 5.17
N LEU A 263 -15.70 -24.11 5.58
CA LEU A 263 -14.37 -24.35 5.02
C LEU A 263 -14.00 -25.84 5.03
N MET A 264 -14.20 -26.52 6.16
CA MET A 264 -13.86 -27.94 6.31
C MET A 264 -14.79 -28.86 5.50
N SER A 265 -15.97 -28.38 5.11
CA SER A 265 -16.89 -29.13 4.25
C SER A 265 -16.57 -29.01 2.75
N ILE A 266 -15.70 -28.08 2.35
CA ILE A 266 -15.29 -27.88 0.96
C ILE A 266 -14.26 -28.95 0.57
N THR A 267 -14.48 -29.55 -0.59
CA THR A 267 -13.60 -30.60 -1.15
C THR A 267 -12.83 -30.12 -2.38
N ALA A 268 -11.71 -30.76 -2.69
CA ALA A 268 -10.93 -30.45 -3.91
C ALA A 268 -11.75 -30.65 -5.19
N ASP A 269 -12.58 -31.70 -5.26
CA ASP A 269 -13.47 -31.96 -6.39
C ASP A 269 -14.52 -30.85 -6.56
N GLU A 270 -15.08 -30.36 -5.46
CA GLU A 270 -16.05 -29.26 -5.47
C GLU A 270 -15.39 -27.95 -5.94
N LEU A 271 -14.23 -27.58 -5.39
CA LEU A 271 -13.50 -26.38 -5.81
C LEU A 271 -13.12 -26.43 -7.29
N SER A 272 -12.60 -27.57 -7.74
CA SER A 272 -12.24 -27.79 -9.14
C SER A 272 -13.46 -27.67 -10.05
N SER A 273 -14.59 -28.26 -9.65
CA SER A 273 -15.85 -28.16 -10.39
C SER A 273 -16.41 -26.74 -10.40
N TYR A 274 -16.29 -26.03 -9.28
CA TYR A 274 -16.73 -24.63 -9.16
C TYR A 274 -15.93 -23.74 -10.10
N PHE A 275 -14.60 -23.84 -10.07
CA PHE A 275 -13.71 -23.14 -11.00
C PHE A 275 -14.04 -23.47 -12.46
N ALA A 276 -14.13 -24.75 -12.82
CA ALA A 276 -14.45 -25.16 -14.19
C ALA A 276 -15.81 -24.61 -14.66
N THR A 277 -16.84 -24.67 -13.81
CA THR A 277 -18.18 -24.18 -14.13
C THR A 277 -18.19 -22.68 -14.36
N THR A 278 -17.46 -21.90 -13.56
CA THR A 278 -17.33 -20.45 -13.73
C THR A 278 -16.72 -20.11 -15.10
N PHE A 279 -15.65 -20.81 -15.50
CA PHE A 279 -14.99 -20.62 -16.80
C PHE A 279 -15.80 -21.13 -18.01
N GLU A 280 -16.72 -22.08 -17.80
CA GLU A 280 -17.63 -22.54 -18.85
C GLU A 280 -18.80 -21.58 -19.09
N GLN A 281 -19.20 -20.81 -18.07
CA GLN A 281 -20.40 -19.96 -18.12
C GLN A 281 -20.09 -18.50 -18.49
N ALA A 282 -18.87 -18.03 -18.25
CA ALA A 282 -18.43 -16.68 -18.58
C ALA A 282 -17.39 -16.69 -19.72
N ALA A 283 -17.37 -15.62 -20.51
CA ALA A 283 -16.36 -15.40 -21.52
C ALA A 283 -15.24 -14.48 -20.97
N PRO A 284 -13.99 -14.64 -21.44
CA PRO A 284 -12.92 -13.73 -21.05
C PRO A 284 -13.14 -12.33 -21.62
N LEU A 285 -12.90 -11.34 -20.78
CA LEU A 285 -12.78 -9.93 -21.13
C LEU A 285 -11.29 -9.60 -21.13
N VAL A 286 -10.71 -9.38 -22.30
CA VAL A 286 -9.27 -9.18 -22.46
C VAL A 286 -9.01 -7.72 -22.81
N LEU A 287 -8.28 -7.02 -21.94
CA LEU A 287 -7.83 -5.66 -22.17
C LEU A 287 -6.30 -5.63 -22.16
N VAL A 288 -5.71 -5.07 -23.20
CA VAL A 288 -4.28 -4.75 -23.27
C VAL A 288 -4.14 -3.25 -23.21
N VAL A 289 -3.49 -2.74 -22.18
CA VAL A 289 -3.31 -1.31 -21.95
C VAL A 289 -1.84 -0.95 -22.16
N GLY A 290 -1.55 0.15 -22.86
CA GLY A 290 -0.19 0.67 -22.96
C GLY A 290 -0.15 2.04 -23.63
N HIS A 291 1.06 2.57 -23.83
CA HIS A 291 1.24 3.98 -24.23
C HIS A 291 1.58 4.20 -25.70
N ASP A 292 2.33 3.29 -26.34
CA ASP A 292 2.67 3.36 -27.75
C ASP A 292 1.94 2.25 -28.53
N PRO A 293 1.10 2.59 -29.53
CA PRO A 293 0.43 1.58 -30.35
C PRO A 293 1.40 0.74 -31.20
N ALA A 294 2.66 1.16 -31.38
CA ALA A 294 3.68 0.39 -32.10
C ALA A 294 4.27 -0.76 -31.27
N ASP A 295 4.20 -0.67 -29.95
CA ASP A 295 4.70 -1.67 -29.01
C ASP A 295 3.62 -2.65 -28.54
N LEU A 296 2.35 -2.41 -28.91
CA LEU A 296 1.20 -3.24 -28.56
C LEU A 296 0.72 -4.07 -29.76
N PRO A 297 0.06 -5.21 -29.53
CA PRO A 297 -0.60 -5.95 -30.60
C PRO A 297 -1.70 -5.11 -31.25
N SER A 298 -1.90 -5.29 -32.56
CA SER A 298 -3.10 -4.75 -33.20
C SER A 298 -4.36 -5.45 -32.67
N PRO A 299 -5.54 -4.81 -32.74
CA PRO A 299 -6.80 -5.45 -32.34
C PRO A 299 -7.02 -6.82 -33.02
N ALA A 300 -6.64 -6.98 -34.29
CA ALA A 300 -6.76 -8.24 -35.01
C ALA A 300 -5.78 -9.32 -34.50
N GLU A 301 -4.58 -8.93 -34.06
CA GLU A 301 -3.61 -9.85 -33.45
C GLU A 301 -4.08 -10.29 -32.07
N LEU A 302 -4.64 -9.37 -31.27
CA LEU A 302 -5.23 -9.68 -29.97
C LEU A 302 -6.45 -10.60 -30.11
N GLU A 303 -7.38 -10.30 -31.03
CA GLU A 303 -8.52 -11.19 -31.34
C GLU A 303 -8.05 -12.60 -31.72
N ALA A 304 -7.05 -12.69 -32.60
CA ALA A 304 -6.48 -13.98 -32.99
C ALA A 304 -5.80 -14.70 -31.81
N ALA A 305 -5.13 -13.98 -30.91
CA ALA A 305 -4.53 -14.53 -29.69
C ALA A 305 -5.61 -15.10 -28.75
N VAL A 306 -6.71 -14.38 -28.56
CA VAL A 306 -7.85 -14.85 -27.76
C VAL A 306 -8.46 -16.11 -28.39
N ASP A 307 -8.72 -16.11 -29.69
CA ASP A 307 -9.24 -17.28 -30.41
C ASP A 307 -8.30 -18.50 -30.31
N ASN A 308 -6.99 -18.28 -30.46
CA ASN A 308 -5.97 -19.31 -30.29
C ASN A 308 -5.92 -19.82 -28.85
N GLY A 309 -6.06 -18.94 -27.85
CA GLY A 309 -6.11 -19.29 -26.44
C GLY A 309 -7.33 -20.17 -26.10
N LEU A 310 -8.49 -19.81 -26.64
CA LEU A 310 -9.76 -20.50 -26.44
C LEU A 310 -9.87 -21.82 -27.19
N THR A 311 -9.13 -22.00 -28.28
CA THR A 311 -9.15 -23.23 -29.11
C THR A 311 -7.88 -24.07 -29.02
N GLY A 312 -6.83 -23.53 -28.41
CA GLY A 312 -5.52 -24.15 -28.26
C GLY A 312 -5.60 -25.48 -27.51
N THR A 313 -4.64 -26.36 -27.80
CA THR A 313 -4.49 -27.64 -27.11
C THR A 313 -3.89 -27.39 -25.74
N THR A 314 -4.58 -27.79 -24.69
CA THR A 314 -4.10 -27.69 -23.31
C THR A 314 -3.06 -28.77 -23.04
N SER A 315 -2.03 -28.43 -22.27
CA SER A 315 -1.06 -29.41 -21.78
C SER A 315 -1.72 -30.39 -20.80
N THR A 316 -1.29 -31.65 -20.81
CA THR A 316 -1.64 -32.61 -19.75
C THR A 316 -0.63 -32.60 -18.60
N GLU A 317 0.50 -31.93 -18.78
CA GLU A 317 1.56 -31.76 -17.77
C GLU A 317 1.36 -30.43 -17.04
N THR A 318 1.51 -30.47 -15.72
CA THR A 318 1.48 -29.32 -14.80
C THR A 318 2.73 -29.38 -13.94
N ALA A 319 3.23 -28.21 -13.51
CA ALA A 319 4.24 -28.16 -12.47
C ALA A 319 3.79 -28.96 -11.24
N ALA A 320 4.75 -29.55 -10.52
CA ALA A 320 4.41 -30.21 -9.27
C ALA A 320 3.99 -29.13 -8.26
N PRO A 321 2.92 -29.36 -7.47
CA PRO A 321 2.54 -28.40 -6.45
C PRO A 321 3.68 -28.23 -5.44
N THR A 322 3.85 -27.01 -4.99
CA THR A 322 4.84 -26.64 -3.98
C THR A 322 4.63 -27.48 -2.72
N GLY A 323 5.70 -27.97 -2.10
CA GLY A 323 5.62 -28.75 -0.87
C GLY A 323 5.18 -27.95 0.36
N THR A 324 5.03 -28.63 1.50
CA THR A 324 4.86 -27.99 2.81
C THR A 324 6.21 -27.91 3.51
N VAL A 325 6.53 -26.75 4.06
CA VAL A 325 7.66 -26.52 4.94
C VAL A 325 7.12 -26.43 6.37
N GLU A 326 7.65 -27.24 7.28
CA GLU A 326 7.23 -27.21 8.70
C GLU A 326 8.05 -26.19 9.50
N PHE A 327 9.34 -26.05 9.18
CA PHE A 327 10.24 -25.07 9.79
C PHE A 327 11.22 -24.57 8.74
N LEU A 328 11.55 -23.26 8.78
CA LEU A 328 12.52 -22.67 7.85
C LEU A 328 13.95 -23.15 8.09
N MET A 329 14.31 -23.37 9.37
CA MET A 329 15.65 -23.82 9.77
C MET A 329 15.62 -24.57 11.10
N GLU A 330 16.69 -25.33 11.38
CA GLU A 330 16.97 -25.81 12.73
C GLU A 330 17.31 -24.63 13.64
N SER A 331 16.69 -24.53 14.82
CA SER A 331 16.96 -23.43 15.75
C SER A 331 18.43 -23.41 16.16
N PRO A 332 19.13 -22.27 16.03
CA PRO A 332 20.53 -22.18 16.44
C PRO A 332 20.69 -22.36 17.95
N ALA A 333 21.90 -22.76 18.37
CA ALA A 333 22.24 -22.85 19.79
C ALA A 333 22.28 -21.45 20.41
N ALA A 334 21.48 -21.24 21.46
CA ALA A 334 21.37 -19.96 22.16
C ALA A 334 22.72 -19.46 22.70
N VAL A 335 22.89 -18.14 22.68
CA VAL A 335 23.99 -17.43 23.34
C VAL A 335 23.43 -16.47 24.39
N ASP A 336 24.17 -16.30 25.50
CA ASP A 336 23.76 -15.37 26.55
C ASP A 336 23.99 -13.91 26.11
N PRO A 337 23.08 -12.98 26.42
CA PRO A 337 23.32 -11.56 26.23
C PRO A 337 24.46 -11.08 27.14
N VAL A 338 25.26 -10.14 26.66
CA VAL A 338 26.34 -9.53 27.44
C VAL A 338 25.81 -8.49 28.45
N ALA A 339 24.63 -7.93 28.20
CA ALA A 339 23.91 -7.08 29.15
C ALA A 339 22.39 -7.20 28.96
N VAL A 340 21.65 -6.98 30.04
CA VAL A 340 20.19 -6.84 30.04
C VAL A 340 19.83 -5.58 30.81
N ASN A 341 19.26 -4.59 30.12
CA ASN A 341 18.93 -3.28 30.67
C ASN A 341 17.41 -3.11 30.77
N ARG A 342 16.95 -2.46 31.85
CA ARG A 342 15.55 -2.02 31.95
C ARG A 342 15.47 -0.57 31.50
N ILE A 343 14.42 -0.25 30.74
CA ILE A 343 14.14 1.11 30.25
C ILE A 343 12.78 1.55 30.82
N PRO A 344 12.72 2.00 32.09
CA PRO A 344 11.45 2.29 32.75
C PRO A 344 10.63 3.39 32.07
N ALA A 345 11.26 4.36 31.40
CA ALA A 345 10.58 5.44 30.68
C ALA A 345 9.67 4.90 29.56
N HIS A 346 10.12 3.86 28.86
CA HIS A 346 9.37 3.20 27.79
C HIS A 346 8.68 1.91 28.26
N GLY A 347 8.80 1.53 29.53
CA GLY A 347 8.30 0.23 30.01
C GLY A 347 8.98 -0.98 29.34
N ALA A 348 10.18 -0.80 28.79
CA ALA A 348 10.84 -1.77 27.93
C ALA A 348 12.01 -2.49 28.61
N VAL A 349 12.48 -3.56 27.96
CA VAL A 349 13.71 -4.29 28.30
C VAL A 349 14.60 -4.37 27.06
N GLU A 350 15.90 -4.20 27.25
CA GLU A 350 16.91 -4.27 26.20
C GLU A 350 17.88 -5.43 26.50
N TYR A 351 18.10 -6.28 25.50
CA TYR A 351 19.11 -7.33 25.47
C TYR A 351 20.24 -6.90 24.54
N VAL A 352 21.48 -6.93 25.04
CA VAL A 352 22.67 -6.56 24.25
C VAL A 352 23.51 -7.81 24.01
N TYR A 353 23.90 -8.06 22.76
CA TYR A 353 24.64 -9.27 22.37
C TYR A 353 26.11 -8.99 22.04
N GLY A 354 26.92 -10.04 22.07
CA GLY A 354 28.36 -9.95 21.80
C GLY A 354 28.72 -9.64 20.34
N ASN A 355 27.77 -9.83 19.42
CA ASN A 355 27.88 -9.43 18.01
C ASN A 355 27.49 -7.96 17.76
N GLY A 356 27.11 -7.22 18.81
CA GLY A 356 26.78 -5.79 18.73
C GLY A 356 25.29 -5.49 18.54
N ALA A 357 24.49 -6.48 18.14
CA ALA A 357 23.04 -6.34 18.04
C ALA A 357 22.36 -6.09 19.40
N LYS A 358 21.23 -5.37 19.35
CA LYS A 358 20.36 -5.10 20.51
C LYS A 358 18.94 -5.53 20.18
N VAL A 359 18.25 -6.12 21.15
CA VAL A 359 16.81 -6.40 21.06
C VAL A 359 16.08 -5.64 22.15
N ILE A 360 15.14 -4.78 21.79
CA ILE A 360 14.36 -3.96 22.70
C ILE A 360 12.90 -4.38 22.62
N PHE A 361 12.31 -4.76 23.76
CA PHE A 361 10.96 -5.31 23.80
C PHE A 361 10.05 -4.53 24.75
N ILE A 362 8.82 -4.30 24.28
CA ILE A 362 7.67 -3.88 25.10
C ILE A 362 6.46 -4.77 24.78
N ARG A 363 5.77 -5.22 25.81
CA ARG A 363 4.46 -5.89 25.64
C ARG A 363 3.41 -4.83 25.31
N SER A 364 2.58 -5.10 24.31
CA SER A 364 1.44 -4.26 23.92
C SER A 364 0.18 -5.12 23.80
N ASP A 365 -0.95 -4.56 24.23
CA ASP A 365 -2.30 -5.11 24.07
C ASP A 365 -3.13 -4.29 23.06
N ILE A 366 -2.49 -3.44 22.24
CA ILE A 366 -3.15 -2.67 21.17
C ILE A 366 -3.69 -3.59 20.07
N SER A 367 -2.93 -4.63 19.74
CA SER A 367 -3.28 -5.65 18.74
C SER A 367 -3.08 -7.04 19.35
N GLU A 368 -4.13 -7.60 19.96
CA GLU A 368 -4.08 -8.96 20.54
C GLU A 368 -3.77 -10.02 19.47
N GLY A 369 -2.93 -11.00 19.82
CA GLY A 369 -2.52 -12.06 18.89
C GLY A 369 -1.52 -11.65 17.81
N GLN A 370 -0.98 -10.42 17.82
CA GLN A 370 0.02 -9.95 16.85
C GLN A 370 1.28 -9.42 17.55
N VAL A 371 2.42 -9.60 16.89
CA VAL A 371 3.72 -9.03 17.28
C VAL A 371 4.38 -8.39 16.06
N ASP A 372 4.79 -7.13 16.21
CA ASP A 372 5.43 -6.32 15.18
C ASP A 372 6.93 -6.14 15.50
N LEU A 373 7.75 -6.04 14.45
CA LEU A 373 9.21 -5.94 14.53
C LEU A 373 9.73 -4.87 13.58
N TRP A 374 10.63 -4.02 14.07
CA TRP A 374 11.46 -3.12 13.28
C TRP A 374 12.91 -3.30 13.69
N ALA A 375 13.73 -3.75 12.74
CA ALA A 375 15.17 -3.87 12.86
C ALA A 375 15.87 -2.78 12.05
N GLU A 376 16.82 -2.04 12.63
CA GLU A 376 17.53 -0.96 11.95
C GLU A 376 18.98 -0.81 12.46
N SER A 377 19.92 -0.66 11.54
CA SER A 377 21.32 -0.29 11.76
C SER A 377 21.65 1.04 11.05
N GLN A 378 22.71 1.72 11.48
CA GLN A 378 23.28 2.79 10.65
C GLN A 378 23.97 2.19 9.42
N GLY A 379 24.02 2.95 8.33
CA GLY A 379 24.52 2.43 7.07
C GLY A 379 23.85 3.12 5.90
N GLY A 380 23.07 2.33 5.17
CA GLY A 380 22.31 2.79 4.03
C GLY A 380 23.15 2.88 2.76
N TRP A 381 22.52 3.39 1.71
CA TRP A 381 23.14 3.46 0.39
C TRP A 381 24.23 4.53 0.28
N THR A 382 24.39 5.41 1.27
CA THR A 382 25.51 6.38 1.32
C THR A 382 26.88 5.70 1.46
N LEU A 383 26.93 4.45 1.90
CA LEU A 383 28.17 3.65 1.93
C LEU A 383 28.40 2.82 0.66
N LEU A 384 27.45 2.81 -0.28
CA LEU A 384 27.57 2.11 -1.55
C LEU A 384 28.25 2.97 -2.62
N THR A 385 28.39 2.43 -3.83
CA THR A 385 28.93 3.21 -4.97
C THR A 385 27.93 4.25 -5.46
N PRO A 386 28.37 5.37 -6.06
CA PRO A 386 27.46 6.35 -6.66
C PRO A 386 26.48 5.68 -7.64
N GLY A 387 25.20 6.04 -7.55
CA GLY A 387 24.11 5.48 -8.34
C GLY A 387 23.36 4.32 -7.68
N SER A 388 23.87 3.74 -6.59
CA SER A 388 23.25 2.55 -5.97
C SER A 388 21.88 2.82 -5.33
N SER A 389 21.59 4.07 -4.94
CA SER A 389 20.27 4.51 -4.44
C SER A 389 19.12 4.16 -5.38
N ALA A 390 19.36 4.19 -6.68
CA ALA A 390 18.35 3.81 -7.67
C ALA A 390 18.08 2.29 -7.75
N LEU A 391 18.97 1.47 -7.17
CA LEU A 391 18.94 0.01 -7.28
C LEU A 391 18.62 -0.71 -5.96
N VAL A 392 18.69 -0.03 -4.81
CA VAL A 392 18.52 -0.69 -3.49
C VAL A 392 17.17 -1.38 -3.36
N ASP A 393 16.06 -0.71 -3.65
CA ASP A 393 14.71 -1.27 -3.56
C ASP A 393 14.50 -2.44 -4.53
N LYS A 394 15.22 -2.41 -5.65
CA LYS A 394 15.17 -3.47 -6.67
C LYS A 394 15.95 -4.69 -6.20
N ALA A 395 17.06 -4.47 -5.49
CA ALA A 395 17.85 -5.53 -4.90
C ALA A 395 17.15 -6.16 -3.69
N THR A 396 16.67 -5.35 -2.73
CA THR A 396 15.91 -5.83 -1.57
C THR A 396 14.63 -6.53 -2.01
N GLY A 397 13.84 -5.92 -2.89
CA GLY A 397 12.63 -6.54 -3.43
C GLY A 397 12.88 -7.85 -4.18
N ALA A 398 14.00 -7.98 -4.90
CA ALA A 398 14.38 -9.23 -5.55
C ALA A 398 14.76 -10.32 -4.54
N VAL A 399 15.49 -9.97 -3.48
CA VAL A 399 15.82 -10.91 -2.39
C VAL A 399 14.56 -11.29 -1.63
N ASP A 400 13.71 -10.33 -1.27
CA ASP A 400 12.51 -10.53 -0.45
C ASP A 400 11.52 -11.51 -1.07
N ARG A 401 11.34 -11.43 -2.40
CA ARG A 401 10.50 -12.33 -3.21
C ARG A 401 11.22 -13.61 -3.66
N SER A 402 12.47 -13.80 -3.26
CA SER A 402 13.21 -15.05 -3.48
C SER A 402 13.08 -16.00 -2.30
N GLY A 403 13.52 -17.24 -2.48
CA GLY A 403 13.66 -18.18 -1.37
C GLY A 403 14.77 -17.78 -0.39
N VAL A 404 14.98 -18.61 0.64
CA VAL A 404 16.10 -18.50 1.59
C VAL A 404 16.79 -19.84 1.73
N ALA A 405 18.11 -19.84 1.84
CA ALA A 405 18.92 -21.07 1.84
C ALA A 405 18.51 -22.04 0.70
N ASP A 406 18.19 -23.29 1.05
CA ASP A 406 17.78 -24.33 0.11
C ASP A 406 16.28 -24.27 -0.26
N LEU A 407 15.49 -23.44 0.43
CA LEU A 407 14.06 -23.27 0.16
C LEU A 407 13.85 -22.36 -1.05
N SER A 408 12.88 -22.70 -1.89
CA SER A 408 12.45 -21.89 -3.03
C SER A 408 11.55 -20.72 -2.60
N ALA A 409 11.41 -19.71 -3.45
CA ALA A 409 10.48 -18.59 -3.23
C ALA A 409 9.06 -19.06 -2.88
N LEU A 410 8.52 -20.04 -3.62
CA LEU A 410 7.18 -20.57 -3.41
C LEU A 410 7.04 -21.30 -2.06
N GLU A 411 8.08 -22.00 -1.63
CA GLU A 411 8.09 -22.66 -0.32
C GLU A 411 8.10 -21.65 0.84
N VAL A 412 8.88 -20.57 0.70
CA VAL A 412 8.95 -19.48 1.69
C VAL A 412 7.65 -18.67 1.72
N GLU A 413 7.06 -18.37 0.58
CA GLU A 413 5.76 -17.70 0.48
C GLU A 413 4.65 -18.54 1.12
N ALA A 414 4.56 -19.83 0.77
CA ALA A 414 3.57 -20.73 1.35
C ALA A 414 3.70 -20.85 2.87
N PHE A 415 4.94 -20.87 3.38
CA PHE A 415 5.25 -20.86 4.81
C PHE A 415 4.81 -19.54 5.48
N GLN A 416 5.16 -18.39 4.90
CA GLN A 416 4.73 -17.08 5.41
C GLN A 416 3.21 -16.96 5.50
N GLN A 417 2.47 -17.44 4.50
CA GLN A 417 1.01 -17.46 4.51
C GLN A 417 0.45 -18.40 5.59
N SER A 418 1.03 -19.59 5.80
CA SER A 418 0.55 -20.52 6.82
C SER A 418 0.77 -20.01 8.24
N GLU A 419 1.97 -19.49 8.50
CA GLU A 419 2.40 -18.99 9.82
C GLU A 419 1.99 -17.53 10.07
N GLY A 420 1.43 -16.84 9.08
CA GLY A 420 1.02 -15.44 9.23
C GLY A 420 2.19 -14.53 9.56
N VAL A 421 3.32 -14.76 8.89
CA VAL A 421 4.58 -14.01 9.05
C VAL A 421 4.88 -13.25 7.77
N TRP A 422 5.39 -12.04 7.87
CA TRP A 422 6.02 -11.35 6.75
C TRP A 422 7.25 -10.57 7.22
N LEU A 423 8.22 -10.42 6.32
CA LEU A 423 9.44 -9.64 6.55
C LEU A 423 9.86 -8.95 5.25
N ALA A 424 10.07 -7.64 5.30
CA ALA A 424 10.57 -6.82 4.21
C ALA A 424 11.92 -6.20 4.60
N SER A 425 12.83 -6.14 3.64
CA SER A 425 14.16 -5.56 3.78
C SER A 425 14.18 -4.12 3.27
N MET A 426 14.96 -3.26 3.93
CA MET A 426 15.04 -1.82 3.63
C MET A 426 16.50 -1.36 3.68
N ILE A 427 16.88 -0.50 2.72
CA ILE A 427 18.17 0.19 2.67
C ILE A 427 17.89 1.64 2.27
N ASP A 428 17.83 2.53 3.26
CA ASP A 428 17.57 3.95 3.09
C ASP A 428 18.89 4.72 2.91
N GLU A 429 18.85 6.06 2.98
CA GLU A 429 20.03 6.91 2.80
C GLU A 429 21.14 6.61 3.81
N THR A 430 20.77 6.55 5.08
CA THR A 430 21.72 6.47 6.20
C THR A 430 21.48 5.29 7.13
N THR A 431 20.50 4.46 6.81
CA THR A 431 20.02 3.34 7.63
C THR A 431 19.66 2.15 6.75
N GLU A 432 19.65 0.98 7.36
CA GLU A 432 19.28 -0.27 6.71
C GLU A 432 18.68 -1.23 7.73
N GLY A 433 17.88 -2.19 7.28
CA GLY A 433 17.33 -3.20 8.17
C GLY A 433 16.09 -3.89 7.61
N PHE A 434 15.14 -4.14 8.50
CA PHE A 434 13.97 -4.96 8.20
C PHE A 434 12.73 -4.49 8.97
N MET A 435 11.56 -4.65 8.37
CA MET A 435 10.26 -4.55 9.03
C MET A 435 9.50 -5.87 8.88
N GLY A 436 8.71 -6.24 9.88
CA GLY A 436 7.91 -7.44 9.80
C GLY A 436 6.87 -7.56 10.91
N SER A 437 6.02 -8.56 10.77
CA SER A 437 5.09 -8.96 11.84
C SER A 437 4.84 -10.46 11.81
N ALA A 438 4.33 -10.99 12.92
CA ALA A 438 3.91 -12.36 13.07
C ALA A 438 2.68 -12.46 13.96
N ARG A 439 1.99 -13.59 13.88
CA ARG A 439 1.09 -14.02 14.96
C ARG A 439 1.91 -14.24 16.23
N SER A 440 1.30 -13.99 17.39
CA SER A 440 1.95 -14.22 18.69
C SER A 440 2.43 -15.67 18.87
N THR A 441 1.74 -16.64 18.27
CA THR A 441 2.08 -18.07 18.34
C THR A 441 3.25 -18.45 17.44
N ASP A 442 3.50 -17.65 16.40
CA ASP A 442 4.37 -18.00 15.26
C ASP A 442 5.58 -17.04 15.22
N LEU A 443 5.88 -16.35 16.33
CA LEU A 443 6.95 -15.38 16.44
C LEU A 443 8.34 -15.98 16.19
N GLU A 444 8.54 -17.27 16.51
CA GLU A 444 9.81 -17.95 16.23
C GLU A 444 10.13 -17.94 14.73
N ASP A 445 9.11 -18.02 13.89
CA ASP A 445 9.24 -18.11 12.45
C ASP A 445 9.66 -16.77 11.82
N LEU A 446 9.22 -15.64 12.40
CA LEU A 446 9.72 -14.31 12.02
C LEU A 446 11.21 -14.15 12.35
N PHE A 447 11.64 -14.60 13.53
CA PHE A 447 13.06 -14.57 13.92
C PHE A 447 13.90 -15.52 13.06
N ALA A 448 13.36 -16.69 12.68
CA ALA A 448 14.00 -17.61 11.75
C ALA A 448 14.13 -17.02 10.34
N LEU A 449 13.08 -16.38 9.83
CA LEU A 449 13.10 -15.72 8.53
C LEU A 449 14.10 -14.56 8.50
N LEU A 450 14.12 -13.72 9.54
CA LEU A 450 15.12 -12.66 9.70
C LEU A 450 16.55 -13.23 9.70
N HIS A 451 16.77 -14.30 10.47
CA HIS A 451 18.08 -14.95 10.54
C HIS A 451 18.54 -15.47 9.17
N LEU A 452 17.66 -16.16 8.44
CA LEU A 452 17.99 -16.70 7.11
C LEU A 452 18.13 -15.62 6.05
N ARG A 453 17.36 -14.53 6.15
CA ARG A 453 17.46 -13.38 5.24
C ARG A 453 18.83 -12.71 5.34
N ILE A 454 19.42 -12.68 6.53
CA ILE A 454 20.79 -12.17 6.76
C ILE A 454 21.84 -13.22 6.36
N THR A 455 21.67 -14.48 6.78
CA THR A 455 22.76 -15.49 6.70
C THR A 455 22.79 -16.33 5.43
N ALA A 456 21.66 -16.42 4.72
CA ALA A 456 21.52 -17.22 3.50
C ALA A 456 20.52 -16.61 2.50
N PRO A 457 20.63 -15.32 2.14
CA PRO A 457 19.82 -14.72 1.08
C PRO A 457 20.16 -15.31 -0.28
N ARG A 458 19.26 -15.14 -1.24
CA ARG A 458 19.46 -15.49 -2.65
C ARG A 458 18.59 -14.62 -3.53
N VAL A 459 18.88 -14.64 -4.83
CA VAL A 459 18.07 -13.98 -5.86
C VAL A 459 17.65 -15.01 -6.89
N ASP A 460 16.37 -15.35 -6.88
CA ASP A 460 15.73 -16.27 -7.80
C ASP A 460 15.36 -15.55 -9.11
N LYS A 461 15.38 -16.30 -10.21
CA LYS A 461 15.17 -15.75 -11.55
C LYS A 461 13.81 -15.05 -11.72
N PRO A 462 12.67 -15.62 -11.28
CA PRO A 462 11.37 -14.93 -11.37
C PRO A 462 11.36 -13.60 -10.62
N ALA A 463 11.78 -13.60 -9.35
CA ALA A 463 11.85 -12.41 -8.51
C ALA A 463 12.74 -11.30 -9.11
N PHE A 464 13.88 -11.68 -9.70
CA PHE A 464 14.73 -10.74 -10.42
C PHE A 464 14.08 -10.18 -11.69
N GLY A 465 13.30 -10.98 -12.41
CA GLY A 465 12.51 -10.52 -13.56
C GLY A 465 11.52 -9.43 -13.17
N GLU A 466 10.89 -9.55 -12.01
CA GLU A 466 10.00 -8.52 -11.47
C GLU A 466 10.73 -7.23 -11.09
N ALA A 467 11.96 -7.35 -10.58
CA ALA A 467 12.79 -6.18 -10.30
C ALA A 467 13.15 -5.43 -11.59
N LEU A 468 13.49 -6.14 -12.68
CA LEU A 468 13.73 -5.52 -13.98
C LEU A 468 12.47 -4.84 -14.54
N GLU A 469 11.30 -5.46 -14.39
CA GLU A 469 10.06 -4.83 -14.82
C GLU A 469 9.70 -3.60 -13.98
N ALA A 470 10.01 -3.60 -12.67
CA ALA A 470 9.87 -2.42 -11.84
C ALA A 470 10.78 -1.27 -12.31
N ILE A 471 12.03 -1.57 -12.69
CA ILE A 471 12.95 -0.58 -13.29
C ILE A 471 12.39 -0.04 -14.61
N ALA A 472 11.92 -0.92 -15.51
CA ALA A 472 11.33 -0.50 -16.77
C ALA A 472 10.10 0.39 -16.57
N SER A 473 9.27 0.07 -15.56
CA SER A 473 8.13 0.89 -15.16
C SER A 473 8.54 2.29 -14.74
N GLU A 474 9.52 2.41 -13.86
CA GLU A 474 10.02 3.68 -13.34
C GLU A 474 10.65 4.56 -14.42
N GLN A 475 11.48 3.98 -15.29
CA GLN A 475 12.10 4.69 -16.40
C GLN A 475 11.05 5.31 -17.34
N ARG A 476 9.98 4.56 -17.62
CA ARG A 476 8.86 5.06 -18.43
C ARG A 476 8.03 6.11 -17.70
N SER A 477 7.75 5.91 -16.41
CA SER A 477 7.05 6.91 -15.59
C SER A 477 7.81 8.23 -15.54
N ALA A 478 9.14 8.21 -15.43
CA ALA A 478 9.96 9.43 -15.44
C ALA A 478 9.83 10.26 -16.74
N GLU A 479 9.42 9.64 -17.85
CA GLU A 479 9.20 10.32 -19.13
C GLU A 479 7.73 10.77 -19.32
N ALA A 480 6.78 9.93 -18.91
CA ALA A 480 5.36 10.09 -19.25
C ALA A 480 4.50 10.70 -18.13
N ASP A 481 4.83 10.43 -16.86
CA ASP A 481 4.05 10.86 -15.71
C ASP A 481 4.54 12.22 -15.17
N PRO A 482 3.67 13.25 -15.05
CA PRO A 482 4.05 14.56 -14.56
C PRO A 482 4.67 14.56 -13.15
N TYR A 483 4.23 13.70 -12.24
CA TYR A 483 4.74 13.66 -10.86
C TYR A 483 6.09 12.95 -10.78
N ALA A 484 6.26 11.84 -11.49
CA ALA A 484 7.55 11.16 -11.58
C ALA A 484 8.61 12.05 -12.26
N ALA A 485 8.24 12.72 -13.35
CA ALA A 485 9.13 13.67 -14.02
C ALA A 485 9.45 14.90 -13.12
N SER A 486 8.48 15.36 -12.33
CA SER A 486 8.70 16.40 -11.31
C SER A 486 9.67 15.94 -10.23
N SER A 487 9.51 14.71 -9.73
CA SER A 487 10.39 14.10 -8.72
C SER A 487 11.84 14.03 -9.21
N VAL A 488 12.08 13.71 -10.48
CA VAL A 488 13.43 13.77 -11.09
C VAL A 488 14.00 15.18 -11.09
N GLN A 489 13.19 16.18 -11.47
CA GLN A 489 13.63 17.58 -11.48
C GLN A 489 13.88 18.14 -10.07
N LEU A 490 13.07 17.70 -9.10
CA LEU A 490 13.20 18.07 -7.69
C LEU A 490 14.48 17.48 -7.11
N ALA A 491 14.76 16.20 -7.35
CA ALA A 491 16.03 15.56 -6.99
C ALA A 491 17.24 16.23 -7.65
N ASP A 492 17.18 16.53 -8.96
CA ASP A 492 18.25 17.26 -9.66
C ASP A 492 18.49 18.66 -9.08
N ALA A 493 17.42 19.39 -8.78
CA ALA A 493 17.51 20.72 -8.18
C ALA A 493 18.06 20.68 -6.74
N ARG A 494 17.71 19.65 -5.97
CA ARG A 494 18.15 19.44 -4.58
C ARG A 494 19.61 19.00 -4.48
N TYR A 495 20.03 18.11 -5.38
CA TYR A 495 21.32 17.42 -5.29
C TYR A 495 22.30 17.79 -6.41
N GLY A 496 21.93 18.66 -7.34
CA GLY A 496 22.81 19.14 -8.41
C GLY A 496 23.23 18.06 -9.41
N GLY A 497 22.41 17.02 -9.58
CA GLY A 497 22.72 15.85 -10.40
C GLY A 497 23.79 14.93 -9.81
N ASP A 498 24.01 14.96 -8.49
CA ASP A 498 24.90 14.02 -7.81
C ASP A 498 24.41 12.58 -8.02
N ALA A 499 25.31 11.72 -8.47
CA ALA A 499 25.01 10.33 -8.76
C ALA A 499 24.59 9.54 -7.51
N TYR A 500 24.96 9.96 -6.30
CA TYR A 500 24.49 9.31 -5.07
C TYR A 500 22.99 9.45 -4.84
N PHE A 501 22.33 10.50 -5.34
CA PHE A 501 20.93 10.81 -5.07
C PHE A 501 20.05 10.60 -6.31
N ARG A 502 20.28 9.49 -7.01
CA ARG A 502 19.59 9.19 -8.25
C ARG A 502 18.26 8.49 -7.95
N PRO A 503 17.11 9.03 -8.41
CA PRO A 503 15.81 8.42 -8.15
C PRO A 503 15.55 7.14 -8.95
N TYR A 504 16.05 7.06 -10.19
CA TYR A 504 15.76 5.94 -11.10
C TYR A 504 17.01 5.43 -11.81
N PRO A 505 17.15 4.11 -12.07
CA PRO A 505 18.29 3.58 -12.80
C PRO A 505 18.36 4.12 -14.22
N ASP A 506 19.56 4.40 -14.72
CA ASP A 506 19.75 4.66 -16.14
C ASP A 506 19.94 3.36 -16.94
N ASP A 507 19.91 3.46 -18.28
CA ASP A 507 20.14 2.32 -19.17
C ASP A 507 21.44 1.56 -18.90
N ALA A 508 22.49 2.24 -18.42
CA ALA A 508 23.77 1.60 -18.13
C ALA A 508 23.67 0.75 -16.87
N GLN A 509 23.09 1.30 -15.80
CA GLN A 509 22.80 0.58 -14.56
C GLN A 509 21.88 -0.61 -14.81
N THR A 510 20.79 -0.42 -15.58
CA THR A 510 19.85 -1.50 -15.92
C THR A 510 20.54 -2.62 -16.69
N ARG A 511 21.41 -2.31 -17.66
CA ARG A 511 22.17 -3.32 -18.41
C ARG A 511 23.21 -4.07 -17.57
N GLU A 512 23.73 -3.43 -16.53
CA GLU A 512 24.73 -3.98 -15.62
C GLU A 512 24.10 -4.62 -14.38
N PHE A 513 22.78 -4.51 -14.20
CA PHE A 513 22.06 -5.14 -13.10
C PHE A 513 21.78 -6.62 -13.43
N TRP A 514 22.26 -7.52 -12.58
CA TRP A 514 22.12 -8.97 -12.74
C TRP A 514 21.93 -9.63 -11.36
N PRO A 515 21.43 -10.89 -11.27
CA PRO A 515 21.02 -11.48 -10.01
C PRO A 515 22.07 -11.47 -8.89
N GLY A 516 23.33 -11.81 -9.19
CA GLY A 516 24.39 -11.78 -8.17
C GLY A 516 24.92 -10.38 -7.87
N GLY A 517 24.67 -9.40 -8.73
CA GLY A 517 24.91 -7.98 -8.42
C GLY A 517 23.87 -7.46 -7.43
N ALA A 518 22.60 -7.83 -7.62
CA ALA A 518 21.53 -7.55 -6.67
C ALA A 518 21.81 -8.20 -5.30
N LEU A 519 22.17 -9.49 -5.30
CA LEU A 519 22.53 -10.20 -4.07
C LEU A 519 23.75 -9.56 -3.37
N ALA A 520 24.81 -9.24 -4.12
CA ALA A 520 26.00 -8.63 -3.53
C ALA A 520 25.73 -7.23 -2.96
N LEU A 521 24.84 -6.45 -3.59
CA LEU A 521 24.41 -5.15 -3.07
C LEU A 521 23.66 -5.35 -1.75
N PHE A 522 22.71 -6.28 -1.71
CA PHE A 522 21.97 -6.64 -0.49
C PHE A 522 22.93 -7.09 0.64
N GLU A 523 23.77 -8.10 0.38
CA GLU A 523 24.68 -8.68 1.36
C GLU A 523 25.71 -7.67 1.88
N SER A 524 26.09 -6.69 1.05
CA SER A 524 27.08 -5.68 1.46
C SER A 524 26.62 -4.79 2.61
N ARG A 525 25.31 -4.71 2.83
CA ARG A 525 24.64 -3.94 3.87
C ARG A 525 24.02 -4.88 4.91
N LEU A 526 23.15 -5.76 4.45
CA LEU A 526 22.29 -6.61 5.30
C LEU A 526 22.86 -8.01 5.61
N GLY A 527 24.10 -8.33 5.22
CA GLY A 527 24.68 -9.68 5.35
C GLY A 527 25.42 -9.95 6.66
N GLU A 528 25.75 -8.92 7.45
CA GLU A 528 26.44 -9.01 8.73
C GLU A 528 25.81 -8.01 9.73
N VAL A 529 26.04 -8.19 11.04
CA VAL A 529 25.49 -7.28 12.08
C VAL A 529 26.58 -6.65 12.93
N ASP A 530 26.46 -5.37 13.25
CA ASP A 530 27.37 -4.62 14.11
C ASP A 530 26.65 -3.72 15.12
N ASP A 531 25.65 -2.94 14.69
CA ASP A 531 24.88 -2.00 15.52
C ASP A 531 23.35 -2.18 15.41
N LEU A 532 22.90 -3.27 14.77
CA LEU A 532 21.49 -3.60 14.53
C LEU A 532 20.63 -3.52 15.80
N VAL A 533 19.68 -2.60 15.82
CA VAL A 533 18.65 -2.43 16.85
C VAL A 533 17.36 -3.09 16.38
N ILE A 534 16.86 -4.06 17.13
CA ILE A 534 15.61 -4.76 16.84
C ILE A 534 14.59 -4.40 17.91
N ALA A 535 13.64 -3.53 17.56
CA ALA A 535 12.47 -3.24 18.37
C ALA A 535 11.37 -4.28 18.12
N VAL A 536 10.77 -4.78 19.21
CA VAL A 536 9.68 -5.77 19.19
C VAL A 536 8.54 -5.27 20.07
N VAL A 537 7.34 -5.18 19.49
CA VAL A 537 6.13 -4.68 20.16
C VAL A 537 4.96 -5.63 19.90
N GLY A 538 4.26 -6.08 20.93
CA GLY A 538 3.01 -6.83 20.72
C GLY A 538 2.60 -7.77 21.84
N ASP A 539 1.62 -8.63 21.56
CA ASP A 539 1.05 -9.57 22.53
C ASP A 539 1.91 -10.82 22.68
N THR A 540 3.03 -10.66 23.38
CA THR A 540 3.91 -11.75 23.80
C THR A 540 4.51 -11.44 25.17
N ASP A 541 5.35 -12.33 25.68
CA ASP A 541 6.04 -12.16 26.95
C ASP A 541 7.55 -12.03 26.79
N GLU A 542 8.16 -11.36 27.76
CA GLU A 542 9.59 -11.06 27.77
C GLU A 542 10.48 -12.31 27.67
N ASN A 543 10.09 -13.44 28.26
CA ASN A 543 10.91 -14.66 28.21
C ASN A 543 10.90 -15.27 26.81
N THR A 544 9.75 -15.23 26.14
CA THR A 544 9.63 -15.68 24.75
C THR A 544 10.54 -14.86 23.85
N VAL A 545 10.46 -13.53 23.91
CA VAL A 545 11.32 -12.65 23.08
C VAL A 545 12.79 -12.81 23.42
N GLY A 546 13.15 -12.83 24.71
CA GLY A 546 14.54 -13.05 25.13
C GLY A 546 15.10 -14.38 24.63
N SER A 547 14.33 -15.47 24.75
CA SER A 547 14.75 -16.79 24.27
C SER A 547 14.88 -16.88 22.74
N LEU A 548 14.09 -16.09 22.00
CA LEU A 548 14.21 -16.00 20.54
C LEU A 548 15.40 -15.16 20.13
N ALA A 549 15.60 -14.02 20.79
CA ALA A 549 16.76 -13.16 20.59
C ALA A 549 18.08 -13.91 20.85
N ASP A 550 18.17 -14.70 21.93
CA ASP A 550 19.36 -15.51 22.25
C ASP A 550 19.69 -16.53 21.16
N ARG A 551 18.67 -17.10 20.51
CA ARG A 551 18.82 -18.12 19.47
C ARG A 551 19.09 -17.53 18.10
N TYR A 552 18.34 -16.50 17.70
CA TYR A 552 18.30 -16.04 16.32
C TYR A 552 19.02 -14.71 16.08
N VAL A 553 19.12 -13.83 17.08
CA VAL A 553 19.79 -12.53 16.94
C VAL A 553 21.22 -12.58 17.47
N GLY A 554 21.42 -13.13 18.66
CA GLY A 554 22.75 -13.21 19.27
C GLY A 554 23.73 -14.11 18.50
N THR A 555 23.22 -14.96 17.60
CA THR A 555 24.00 -15.88 16.78
C THR A 555 24.26 -15.36 15.35
N LEU A 556 23.75 -14.19 14.99
CA LEU A 556 24.01 -13.57 13.68
C LEU A 556 25.50 -13.26 13.51
N PRO A 557 26.03 -13.36 12.28
CA PRO A 557 27.43 -13.10 11.98
C PRO A 557 27.78 -11.64 12.30
N ALA A 558 28.79 -11.45 13.15
CA ALA A 558 29.28 -10.11 13.48
C ALA A 558 30.07 -9.51 12.32
N GLY A 559 29.69 -8.30 11.91
CA GLY A 559 30.37 -7.50 10.90
C GLY A 559 31.37 -6.50 11.48
N PRO A 560 32.15 -5.83 10.62
CA PRO A 560 32.91 -4.66 11.06
C PRO A 560 31.96 -3.53 11.43
N SER A 561 32.27 -2.80 12.50
CA SER A 561 31.50 -1.59 12.84
C SER A 561 31.58 -0.57 11.70
N ASP A 562 30.43 -0.13 11.21
CA ASP A 562 30.30 0.98 10.29
C ASP A 562 29.34 2.06 10.83
N THR A 563 28.87 2.93 9.95
CA THR A 563 28.02 4.10 10.21
C THR A 563 27.51 4.56 8.84
N TRP A 564 27.32 5.85 8.59
CA TRP A 564 26.85 6.38 7.30
C TRP A 564 27.79 7.49 6.81
N ALA A 565 27.63 7.91 5.56
CA ALA A 565 28.38 9.02 4.99
C ALA A 565 27.46 10.22 4.72
N ALA A 566 27.81 11.39 5.30
CA ALA A 566 27.14 12.65 4.99
C ALA A 566 27.53 13.13 3.59
N LEU A 567 26.82 12.63 2.57
CA LEU A 567 27.07 12.92 1.16
C LEU A 567 26.13 13.98 0.58
N ALA A 568 24.98 14.23 1.23
CA ALA A 568 24.02 15.19 0.75
C ALA A 568 24.68 16.57 0.62
N PRO A 569 24.68 17.19 -0.58
CA PRO A 569 25.11 18.57 -0.71
C PRO A 569 24.19 19.49 0.11
N GLU A 570 24.73 20.63 0.51
CA GLU A 570 23.94 21.74 1.07
C GLU A 570 22.75 22.07 0.16
N PRO A 571 21.56 22.37 0.72
CA PRO A 571 20.44 22.84 -0.07
C PRO A 571 20.81 24.05 -0.92
N PRO A 572 20.22 24.20 -2.13
CA PRO A 572 20.54 25.34 -2.98
C PRO A 572 20.20 26.66 -2.30
N ALA A 573 21.10 27.64 -2.40
CA ALA A 573 20.85 29.00 -1.92
C ALA A 573 19.84 29.72 -2.83
N GLY A 574 18.87 30.40 -2.23
CA GLY A 574 17.86 31.14 -3.00
C GLY A 574 16.66 30.29 -3.44
N VAL A 575 15.90 30.84 -4.40
CA VAL A 575 14.79 30.14 -5.04
C VAL A 575 15.27 29.49 -6.34
N VAL A 576 15.12 28.17 -6.45
CA VAL A 576 15.41 27.41 -7.68
C VAL A 576 14.12 27.00 -8.34
N THR A 577 13.80 27.60 -9.49
CA THR A 577 12.62 27.25 -10.27
C THR A 577 12.98 26.32 -11.43
N ARG A 578 12.23 25.23 -11.57
CA ARG A 578 12.23 24.28 -12.68
C ARG A 578 10.84 24.19 -13.28
N THR A 579 10.78 23.71 -14.52
CA THR A 579 9.53 23.40 -15.19
C THR A 579 9.71 22.09 -15.91
N VAL A 580 8.81 21.15 -15.66
CA VAL A 580 8.72 19.89 -16.39
C VAL A 580 7.53 19.92 -17.32
N SER A 581 7.69 19.34 -18.50
CA SER A 581 6.64 19.19 -19.49
C SER A 581 6.48 17.71 -19.79
N ALA A 582 5.55 17.09 -19.09
CA ALA A 582 5.25 15.66 -19.15
C ALA A 582 3.73 15.47 -19.00
N GLY A 583 3.22 14.33 -19.47
CA GLY A 583 1.79 14.01 -19.49
C GLY A 583 0.95 14.84 -20.47
N ALA A 584 -0.05 14.23 -21.08
CA ALA A 584 -1.07 14.87 -21.91
C ALA A 584 -2.24 15.45 -21.07
N ASN A 585 -2.39 15.01 -19.83
CA ASN A 585 -3.47 15.45 -18.94
C ASN A 585 -3.24 16.85 -18.33
N GLU A 586 -4.21 17.75 -18.52
CA GLU A 586 -4.17 19.10 -17.94
C GLU A 586 -4.48 19.13 -16.44
N ALA A 587 -5.17 18.12 -15.90
CA ALA A 587 -5.52 18.07 -14.48
C ALA A 587 -4.33 17.77 -13.56
N SER A 588 -3.24 17.22 -14.11
CA SER A 588 -1.99 16.96 -13.39
C SER A 588 -1.02 18.16 -13.46
N ALA A 589 -1.45 19.27 -14.08
CA ALA A 589 -0.69 20.49 -14.08
C ALA A 589 -0.72 21.13 -12.68
N GLY A 590 0.37 21.78 -12.29
CA GLY A 590 0.52 22.24 -10.92
C GLY A 590 1.95 22.62 -10.58
N PHE A 591 2.28 22.60 -9.31
CA PHE A 591 3.65 22.79 -8.84
C PHE A 591 3.92 22.02 -7.55
N GLU A 592 5.20 21.75 -7.32
CA GLU A 592 5.77 21.26 -6.08
C GLU A 592 6.72 22.31 -5.52
N LEU A 593 6.66 22.53 -4.21
CA LEU A 593 7.60 23.32 -3.44
C LEU A 593 8.33 22.38 -2.48
N LEU A 594 9.65 22.49 -2.41
CA LEU A 594 10.47 21.84 -1.39
C LEU A 594 11.32 22.88 -0.68
N VAL A 595 11.14 23.00 0.63
CA VAL A 595 12.06 23.70 1.52
C VAL A 595 12.85 22.64 2.28
N VAL A 596 14.17 22.76 2.29
CA VAL A 596 15.04 21.91 3.12
C VAL A 596 15.80 22.80 4.08
N THR A 597 15.67 22.53 5.37
CA THR A 597 16.34 23.27 6.43
C THR A 597 17.17 22.30 7.26
N GLU A 598 18.47 22.56 7.37
CA GLU A 598 19.31 21.83 8.32
C GLU A 598 19.00 22.32 9.73
N LEU A 599 18.37 21.46 10.54
CA LEU A 599 18.18 21.70 11.96
C LEU A 599 18.13 20.40 12.74
N GLN A 600 18.65 20.44 13.97
CA GLN A 600 18.42 19.42 14.97
C GLN A 600 17.03 19.66 15.58
N PRO A 601 16.04 18.80 15.32
CA PRO A 601 14.70 18.99 15.86
C PRO A 601 14.71 18.83 17.39
N THR A 602 13.87 19.61 18.05
CA THR A 602 13.49 19.38 19.45
C THR A 602 12.05 18.85 19.47
N GLU A 603 11.64 18.22 20.57
CA GLU A 603 10.24 17.80 20.73
C GLU A 603 9.25 18.97 20.61
N GLU A 604 9.62 20.16 21.10
CA GLU A 604 8.83 21.39 20.90
C GLU A 604 8.70 21.75 19.40
N MET A 605 9.77 21.59 18.61
CA MET A 605 9.75 21.86 17.17
C MET A 605 8.92 20.81 16.42
N LEU A 606 9.02 19.52 16.79
CA LEU A 606 8.19 18.43 16.25
C LEU A 606 6.70 18.67 16.53
N ALA A 607 6.37 19.10 17.74
CA ALA A 607 5.01 19.46 18.11
C ALA A 607 4.49 20.66 17.31
N ALA A 608 5.33 21.69 17.17
CA ALA A 608 4.98 22.90 16.43
C ALA A 608 4.82 22.64 14.93
N SER A 609 5.66 21.79 14.32
CA SER A 609 5.60 21.46 12.90
C SER A 609 4.32 20.69 12.54
N ARG A 610 3.88 19.73 13.37
CA ARG A 610 2.61 19.01 13.19
C ARG A 610 1.41 19.95 13.17
N VAL A 611 1.39 20.92 14.09
CA VAL A 611 0.33 21.93 14.11
C VAL A 611 0.45 22.91 12.93
N LEU A 612 1.66 23.30 12.55
CA LEU A 612 1.91 24.14 11.37
C LEU A 612 1.43 23.48 10.07
N GLU A 613 1.74 22.21 9.86
CA GLU A 613 1.31 21.42 8.71
C GLU A 613 -0.22 21.46 8.59
N ARG A 614 -0.93 21.16 9.68
CA ARG A 614 -2.40 21.16 9.72
C ARG A 614 -3.00 22.54 9.40
N ILE A 615 -2.38 23.61 9.88
CA ILE A 615 -2.81 24.99 9.60
C ILE A 615 -2.60 25.32 8.12
N LEU A 616 -1.40 25.08 7.58
CA LEU A 616 -1.09 25.40 6.19
C LEU A 616 -1.99 24.59 5.24
N GLN A 617 -2.15 23.29 5.48
CA GLN A 617 -3.07 22.43 4.73
C GLN A 617 -4.50 22.98 4.73
N SER A 618 -5.02 23.41 5.89
CA SER A 618 -6.37 23.99 6.00
C SER A 618 -6.49 25.33 5.26
N ARG A 619 -5.49 26.21 5.33
CA ARG A 619 -5.49 27.50 4.64
C ARG A 619 -5.45 27.32 3.13
N LEU A 620 -4.60 26.42 2.62
CA LEU A 620 -4.53 26.15 1.19
C LEU A 620 -5.85 25.53 0.68
N PHE A 621 -6.46 24.62 1.44
CA PHE A 621 -7.78 24.09 1.10
C PHE A 621 -8.85 25.18 0.96
N THR A 622 -9.05 26.01 1.99
CA THR A 622 -10.06 27.07 1.94
C THR A 622 -9.77 28.08 0.83
N THR A 623 -8.53 28.52 0.68
CA THR A 623 -8.21 29.60 -0.27
C THR A 623 -8.19 29.11 -1.72
N LEU A 624 -7.48 28.02 -2.02
CA LEU A 624 -7.28 27.58 -3.40
C LEU A 624 -8.51 26.85 -3.96
N ARG A 625 -9.23 26.09 -3.12
CA ARG A 625 -10.43 25.35 -3.53
C ARG A 625 -11.72 26.14 -3.29
N GLU A 626 -11.98 26.62 -2.08
CA GLU A 626 -13.30 27.19 -1.74
C GLU A 626 -13.46 28.63 -2.23
N GLU A 627 -12.44 29.48 -2.05
CA GLU A 627 -12.51 30.90 -2.42
C GLU A 627 -12.20 31.14 -3.90
N MET A 628 -11.12 30.54 -4.41
CA MET A 628 -10.65 30.75 -5.79
C MET A 628 -11.29 29.77 -6.79
N GLY A 629 -11.62 28.55 -6.35
CA GLY A 629 -12.15 27.51 -7.25
C GLY A 629 -11.17 27.07 -8.34
N LEU A 630 -9.86 27.29 -8.15
CA LEU A 630 -8.83 27.01 -9.15
C LEU A 630 -8.08 25.69 -8.90
N SER A 631 -8.17 25.12 -7.69
CA SER A 631 -7.63 23.82 -7.33
C SER A 631 -8.73 22.88 -6.83
N TYR A 632 -8.71 21.62 -7.25
CA TYR A 632 -9.60 20.61 -6.70
C TYR A 632 -9.13 20.12 -5.33
N GLY A 633 -7.85 19.80 -5.15
CA GLY A 633 -7.35 19.30 -3.86
C GLY A 633 -7.15 20.40 -2.81
N GLY A 634 -6.99 21.67 -3.23
CA GLY A 634 -6.62 22.76 -2.35
C GLY A 634 -5.12 22.81 -2.02
N GLY A 635 -4.42 21.68 -2.11
CA GLY A 635 -2.99 21.51 -1.86
C GLY A 635 -2.74 20.29 -0.96
N GLN A 636 -1.54 19.74 -1.02
CA GLN A 636 -1.02 18.73 -0.09
C GLN A 636 0.22 19.30 0.57
N VAL A 637 0.31 19.19 1.90
CA VAL A 637 1.41 19.71 2.71
C VAL A 637 1.93 18.57 3.57
N PHE A 638 3.24 18.36 3.53
CA PHE A 638 3.96 17.45 4.42
C PHE A 638 5.13 18.21 5.04
N ILE A 639 5.29 18.11 6.36
CA ILE A 639 6.43 18.65 7.10
C ILE A 639 7.10 17.49 7.83
N ASP A 640 8.19 16.98 7.27
CA ASP A 640 8.98 15.91 7.86
C ASP A 640 10.21 16.45 8.58
N LEU A 641 10.52 15.90 9.75
CA LEU A 641 11.68 16.27 10.57
C LEU A 641 12.43 14.99 10.94
N ALA A 642 13.50 14.71 10.21
CA ALA A 642 14.40 13.61 10.55
C ALA A 642 15.25 14.00 11.76
N GLU A 643 15.21 13.19 12.82
CA GLU A 643 15.97 13.44 14.06
C GLU A 643 17.41 12.89 13.95
N HIS A 644 17.53 11.65 13.47
CA HIS A 644 18.80 10.92 13.36
C HIS A 644 18.81 10.03 12.11
N PRO A 645 20.01 9.73 11.57
CA PRO A 645 21.29 10.32 11.91
C PRO A 645 21.61 11.61 11.12
N LEU A 646 20.85 11.92 10.08
CA LEU A 646 20.95 13.16 9.31
C LEU A 646 19.79 14.12 9.68
N PRO A 647 20.03 15.10 10.57
CA PRO A 647 19.02 16.01 11.11
C PRO A 647 18.59 17.05 10.05
N LEU A 648 17.38 16.95 9.54
CA LEU A 648 16.85 17.88 8.54
C LEU A 648 15.35 18.03 8.67
N ALA A 649 14.83 19.18 8.26
CA ALA A 649 13.41 19.39 8.07
C ALA A 649 13.10 19.66 6.61
N GLU A 650 12.10 18.95 6.09
CA GLU A 650 11.57 19.11 4.75
C GLU A 650 10.13 19.57 4.80
N VAL A 651 9.85 20.70 4.16
CA VAL A 651 8.48 21.12 3.88
C VAL A 651 8.23 20.88 2.40
N PHE A 652 7.31 19.96 2.11
CA PHE A 652 6.83 19.68 0.78
C PHE A 652 5.41 20.19 0.62
N VAL A 653 5.16 20.97 -0.45
CA VAL A 653 3.83 21.44 -0.83
C VAL A 653 3.56 21.09 -2.28
N SER A 654 2.51 20.33 -2.56
CA SER A 654 2.06 20.04 -3.93
C SER A 654 0.66 20.60 -4.17
N VAL A 655 0.50 21.36 -5.25
CA VAL A 655 -0.79 21.93 -5.64
C VAL A 655 -1.06 21.60 -7.09
N ASP A 656 -2.21 20.95 -7.33
CA ASP A 656 -2.74 20.72 -8.66
C ASP A 656 -3.78 21.79 -9.03
N GLY A 657 -3.80 22.17 -10.30
CA GLY A 657 -4.75 23.15 -10.82
C GLY A 657 -4.66 23.33 -12.33
N ASN A 658 -5.56 24.14 -12.88
CA ASN A 658 -5.60 24.35 -14.33
C ASN A 658 -4.35 25.10 -14.83
N PRO A 659 -3.79 24.75 -16.02
CA PRO A 659 -2.58 25.37 -16.56
C PRO A 659 -2.60 26.91 -16.61
N GLU A 660 -3.76 27.50 -16.88
CA GLU A 660 -3.93 28.97 -16.96
C GLU A 660 -3.91 29.66 -15.57
N GLY A 661 -4.27 28.93 -14.50
CA GLY A 661 -4.41 29.44 -13.13
C GLY A 661 -3.22 29.16 -12.21
N ILE A 662 -2.24 28.37 -12.65
CA ILE A 662 -1.08 27.95 -11.84
C ILE A 662 -0.33 29.13 -11.22
N GLY A 663 -0.12 30.20 -11.98
CA GLY A 663 0.56 31.39 -11.45
C GLY A 663 -0.19 32.07 -10.31
N GLU A 664 -1.53 32.04 -10.33
CA GLU A 664 -2.35 32.61 -9.26
C GLU A 664 -2.35 31.70 -8.02
N LEU A 665 -2.48 30.38 -8.24
CA LEU A 665 -2.38 29.37 -7.18
C LEU A 665 -1.02 29.42 -6.46
N HIS A 666 0.07 29.52 -7.24
CA HIS A 666 1.42 29.63 -6.72
C HIS A 666 1.62 30.91 -5.91
N ALA A 667 1.22 32.06 -6.46
CA ALA A 667 1.32 33.33 -5.75
C ALA A 667 0.50 33.34 -4.45
N ARG A 668 -0.69 32.73 -4.46
CA ARG A 668 -1.53 32.59 -3.26
C ARG A 668 -0.90 31.65 -2.23
N THR A 669 -0.37 30.52 -2.65
CA THR A 669 0.32 29.55 -1.77
C THR A 669 1.50 30.19 -1.06
N LEU A 670 2.36 30.90 -1.80
CA LEU A 670 3.48 31.63 -1.21
C LEU A 670 3.03 32.74 -0.26
N ALA A 671 1.91 33.41 -0.56
CA ALA A 671 1.35 34.43 0.31
C ALA A 671 0.85 33.85 1.65
N GLU A 672 0.22 32.67 1.64
CA GLU A 672 -0.20 31.98 2.87
C GLU A 672 1.01 31.51 3.69
N MET A 673 2.04 30.93 3.05
CA MET A 673 3.29 30.55 3.72
C MET A 673 3.99 31.77 4.36
N ALA A 674 4.11 32.87 3.61
CA ALA A 674 4.74 34.10 4.10
C ALA A 674 3.94 34.76 5.23
N ASP A 675 2.60 34.76 5.15
CA ASP A 675 1.76 35.29 6.22
C ASP A 675 1.93 34.49 7.52
N LEU A 676 1.99 33.15 7.45
CA LEU A 676 2.26 32.33 8.63
C LEU A 676 3.63 32.63 9.25
N ALA A 677 4.66 32.83 8.43
CA ALA A 677 6.00 33.19 8.92
C ALA A 677 6.07 34.61 9.51
N VAL A 678 5.27 35.57 9.02
CA VAL A 678 5.34 36.99 9.46
C VAL A 678 4.36 37.29 10.59
N SER A 679 3.11 36.88 10.41
CA SER A 679 1.97 37.22 11.28
C SER A 679 1.69 36.12 12.30
N GLY A 680 2.12 34.89 12.03
CA GLY A 680 1.72 33.71 12.79
C GLY A 680 0.28 33.29 12.49
N PRO A 681 -0.17 32.15 13.05
CA PRO A 681 -1.55 31.75 12.92
C PRO A 681 -2.49 32.59 13.81
N ASP A 682 -3.73 32.76 13.37
CA ASP A 682 -4.82 33.27 14.20
C ASP A 682 -5.09 32.30 15.38
N PRO A 683 -5.46 32.80 16.57
CA PRO A 683 -5.69 31.93 17.72
C PRO A 683 -6.74 30.84 17.50
N ASP A 684 -7.81 31.12 16.75
CA ASP A 684 -8.89 30.14 16.55
C ASP A 684 -8.46 29.04 15.58
N GLU A 685 -7.65 29.34 14.55
CA GLU A 685 -7.11 28.31 13.65
C GLU A 685 -6.04 27.46 14.35
N PHE A 686 -5.19 28.07 15.17
CA PHE A 686 -4.21 27.36 15.98
C PHE A 686 -4.91 26.35 16.91
N GLU A 687 -5.94 26.78 17.63
CA GLU A 687 -6.67 25.92 18.56
C GLU A 687 -7.36 24.75 17.85
N ARG A 688 -7.95 24.97 16.67
CA ARG A 688 -8.53 23.89 15.87
C ARG A 688 -7.49 22.89 15.40
N ALA A 689 -6.35 23.38 14.89
CA ALA A 689 -5.27 22.53 14.42
C ALA A 689 -4.65 21.72 15.57
N ARG A 690 -4.32 22.38 16.69
CA ARG A 690 -3.80 21.72 17.89
C ARG A 690 -4.76 20.66 18.43
N ALA A 691 -6.04 20.98 18.56
CA ALA A 691 -7.04 20.01 19.02
C ALA A 691 -7.12 18.78 18.10
N THR A 692 -6.94 18.99 16.79
CA THR A 692 -6.91 17.89 15.83
C THR A 692 -5.66 17.04 16.01
N VAL A 693 -4.47 17.65 16.08
CA VAL A 693 -3.21 16.92 16.31
C VAL A 693 -3.23 16.15 17.64
N LEU A 694 -3.80 16.72 18.71
CA LEU A 694 -3.97 16.01 19.98
C LEU A 694 -4.91 14.81 19.85
N THR A 695 -5.99 14.96 19.08
CA THR A 695 -6.91 13.85 18.79
C THR A 695 -6.20 12.75 18.00
N ASP A 696 -5.37 13.12 17.03
CA ASP A 696 -4.59 12.17 16.24
C ASP A 696 -3.56 11.42 17.13
N LEU A 697 -2.92 12.13 18.06
CA LEU A 697 -1.96 11.57 19.02
C LEU A 697 -2.60 10.66 20.09
N ASP A 698 -3.91 10.76 20.34
CA ASP A 698 -4.62 9.83 21.22
C ASP A 698 -4.74 8.43 20.60
N PHE A 699 -4.55 8.29 19.28
CA PHE A 699 -4.56 7.00 18.57
C PHE A 699 -3.16 6.40 18.50
N VAL A 700 -2.76 5.70 19.57
CA VAL A 700 -1.48 4.98 19.64
C VAL A 700 -1.58 3.63 18.94
N THR A 701 -0.58 3.33 18.10
CA THR A 701 -0.40 2.05 17.43
C THR A 701 0.88 1.35 17.91
N ASN A 702 1.04 0.06 17.59
CA ASN A 702 2.32 -0.62 17.79
C ASN A 702 3.46 0.02 16.98
N GLY A 703 3.15 0.63 15.83
CA GLY A 703 4.12 1.36 15.00
C GLY A 703 4.73 2.56 15.73
N ASP A 704 3.92 3.33 16.45
CA ASP A 704 4.40 4.47 17.25
C ASP A 704 5.36 4.01 18.36
N LEU A 705 5.10 2.85 18.97
CA LEU A 705 5.98 2.27 19.97
C LEU A 705 7.29 1.76 19.34
N LEU A 706 7.23 1.11 18.17
CA LEU A 706 8.42 0.65 17.44
C LEU A 706 9.34 1.83 17.10
N GLU A 707 8.79 2.91 16.53
CA GLU A 707 9.55 4.12 16.17
C GLU A 707 10.35 4.66 17.38
N ARG A 708 9.71 4.73 18.55
CA ARG A 708 10.37 5.21 19.78
C ARG A 708 11.46 4.27 20.28
N LEU A 709 11.26 2.96 20.19
CA LEU A 709 12.28 1.99 20.62
C LEU A 709 13.48 1.95 19.68
N VAL A 710 13.27 2.08 18.36
CA VAL A 710 14.35 2.19 17.37
C VAL A 710 15.14 3.48 17.59
N ALA A 711 14.45 4.61 17.75
CA ALA A 711 15.10 5.90 18.01
C ALA A 711 15.94 5.88 19.31
N TRP A 712 15.40 5.30 20.39
CA TRP A 712 16.14 5.04 21.63
C TRP A 712 17.40 4.18 21.38
N GLY A 713 17.25 3.03 20.71
CA GLY A 713 18.34 2.09 20.53
C GLY A 713 19.49 2.64 19.66
N ARG A 714 19.13 3.35 18.58
CA ARG A 714 20.04 3.95 17.59
C ARG A 714 20.80 5.14 18.15
N SER A 715 20.14 5.96 18.98
CA SER A 715 20.75 7.11 19.66
C SER A 715 21.57 6.71 20.90
N GLY A 716 21.56 5.43 21.29
CA GLY A 716 22.20 4.98 22.53
C GLY A 716 21.51 5.50 23.80
N GLY A 717 20.21 5.80 23.70
CA GLY A 717 19.37 6.35 24.77
C GLY A 717 19.42 7.87 24.91
N GLU A 718 20.00 8.58 23.94
CA GLU A 718 19.95 10.06 23.91
C GLU A 718 18.54 10.55 23.50
N ASP A 719 17.91 9.91 22.53
CA ASP A 719 16.48 10.06 22.26
C ASP A 719 15.69 9.21 23.27
N SER A 720 15.04 9.90 24.20
CA SER A 720 14.32 9.32 25.35
C SER A 720 12.89 9.81 25.47
N ALA A 721 12.40 10.52 24.45
CA ALA A 721 11.07 11.08 24.46
C ALA A 721 10.02 9.96 24.36
N THR A 722 9.06 9.99 25.28
CA THR A 722 7.92 9.07 25.27
C THR A 722 6.79 9.62 24.42
N LEU A 723 5.82 8.77 24.06
CA LEU A 723 4.58 9.23 23.41
C LEU A 723 3.81 10.24 24.27
N THR A 724 3.90 10.12 25.59
CA THR A 724 3.32 11.11 26.52
C THR A 724 4.05 12.44 26.45
N ASP A 725 5.38 12.45 26.35
CA ASP A 725 6.14 13.70 26.19
C ASP A 725 5.73 14.41 24.90
N ARG A 726 5.60 13.68 23.78
CA ARG A 726 5.12 14.22 22.49
C ARG A 726 3.72 14.83 22.58
N TYR A 727 2.80 14.15 23.28
CA TYR A 727 1.45 14.68 23.52
C TYR A 727 1.49 15.97 24.34
N GLU A 728 2.24 15.97 25.44
CA GLU A 728 2.35 17.13 26.33
C GLU A 728 3.00 18.32 25.61
N GLU A 729 4.00 18.10 24.75
CA GLU A 729 4.60 19.17 23.96
C GLU A 729 3.55 19.84 23.05
N VAL A 730 2.75 19.07 22.30
CA VAL A 730 1.63 19.62 21.51
C VAL A 730 0.60 20.33 22.39
N TYR A 731 0.35 19.85 23.60
CA TYR A 731 -0.58 20.51 24.51
C TYR A 731 -0.06 21.88 24.99
N GLN A 732 1.24 21.98 25.26
CA GLN A 732 1.88 23.16 25.85
C GLN A 732 2.33 24.22 24.82
N ILE A 733 2.53 23.86 23.55
CA ILE A 733 2.94 24.83 22.53
C ILE A 733 1.94 26.00 22.42
N THR A 734 2.45 27.13 21.94
CA THR A 734 1.70 28.37 21.80
C THR A 734 1.66 28.82 20.35
N VAL A 735 0.79 29.80 20.04
CA VAL A 735 0.82 30.51 18.76
C VAL A 735 2.22 31.02 18.42
N GLN A 736 2.95 31.53 19.43
CA GLN A 736 4.32 32.01 19.25
C GLN A 736 5.27 30.88 18.82
N THR A 737 5.19 29.71 19.47
CA THR A 737 6.01 28.53 19.11
C THR A 737 5.77 28.12 17.65
N VAL A 738 4.51 28.09 17.20
CA VAL A 738 4.16 27.76 15.80
C VAL A 738 4.61 28.85 14.83
N THR A 739 4.58 30.12 15.24
CA THR A 739 5.13 31.21 14.41
C THR A 739 6.64 31.08 14.26
N GLU A 740 7.35 30.74 15.34
CA GLU A 740 8.80 30.51 15.30
C GLU A 740 9.16 29.32 14.40
N ALA A 741 8.39 28.24 14.44
CA ALA A 741 8.51 27.12 13.51
C ALA A 741 8.24 27.56 12.06
N ALA A 742 7.19 28.35 11.81
CA ALA A 742 6.88 28.87 10.47
C ALA A 742 8.00 29.77 9.91
N VAL A 743 8.63 30.61 10.74
CA VAL A 743 9.78 31.43 10.32
C VAL A 743 10.95 30.55 9.86
N LEU A 744 11.19 29.44 10.56
CA LEU A 744 12.30 28.55 10.25
C LEU A 744 12.01 27.66 9.03
N LEU A 745 10.80 27.10 8.96
CA LEU A 745 10.42 26.06 8.01
C LEU A 745 9.80 26.60 6.71
N LEU A 746 9.34 27.86 6.70
CA LEU A 746 8.72 28.50 5.53
C LEU A 746 9.47 29.78 5.09
N PRO A 747 10.80 29.73 4.85
CA PRO A 747 11.56 30.89 4.43
C PRO A 747 11.13 31.39 3.03
N GLU A 748 10.99 32.71 2.89
CA GLU A 748 10.55 33.33 1.62
C GLU A 748 11.59 33.22 0.51
N ASP A 749 12.87 33.04 0.84
CA ASP A 749 13.98 33.13 -0.11
C ASP A 749 14.76 31.82 -0.30
N HIS A 750 14.38 30.70 0.33
CA HIS A 750 15.07 29.42 0.22
C HIS A 750 14.10 28.28 -0.08
N ARG A 751 13.97 27.90 -1.37
CA ARG A 751 13.14 26.76 -1.79
C ARG A 751 13.44 26.31 -3.21
N ILE A 752 13.09 25.07 -3.50
CA ILE A 752 13.00 24.53 -4.86
C ILE A 752 11.53 24.56 -5.27
N GLU A 753 11.27 24.94 -6.51
CA GLU A 753 9.94 24.94 -7.10
C GLU A 753 9.99 24.19 -8.43
N VAL A 754 9.15 23.18 -8.59
CA VAL A 754 9.01 22.46 -9.86
C VAL A 754 7.59 22.64 -10.37
N PHE A 755 7.44 23.35 -11.49
CA PHE A 755 6.16 23.51 -12.16
C PHE A 755 5.91 22.35 -13.11
N ARG A 756 4.80 21.64 -12.92
CA ARG A 756 4.31 20.59 -13.80
C ARG A 756 3.39 21.21 -14.84
N MET A 757 3.78 21.12 -16.12
CA MET A 757 2.96 21.54 -17.25
C MET A 757 2.70 20.33 -18.16
N PRO A 758 1.56 20.29 -18.86
CA PRO A 758 1.30 19.23 -19.84
C PRO A 758 2.37 19.24 -20.94
N GLY A 759 2.92 18.06 -21.23
CA GLY A 759 3.86 17.80 -22.31
C GLY A 759 3.16 17.81 -23.66
N GLY A 760 3.31 18.89 -24.44
CA GLY A 760 2.78 18.92 -25.81
C GLY A 760 3.67 18.18 -26.82
N ARG A 761 3.12 17.17 -27.50
CA ARG A 761 3.15 17.19 -28.97
C ARG A 761 1.78 17.67 -29.44
N MET A 762 1.71 18.90 -29.97
CA MET A 762 0.58 19.27 -30.82
C MET A 762 0.53 18.31 -32.03
N PRO A 763 -0.68 18.01 -32.54
CA PRO A 763 -0.98 16.91 -33.46
C PRO A 763 -0.08 16.80 -34.69
#